data_AF-A0A2E5DZH2-F1
#
_entry.id   AF-A0A2E5DZH2-F1
#
_cell.length_a   1.000
_cell.length_b   1.000
_cell.length_c   1.000
_cell.angle_alpha   90.00
_cell.angle_beta   90.00
_cell.angle_gamma   90.00
#
_symmetry.space_group_name_H-M   'P 1'
#
loop_
_entity.id
_entity.type
_entity.pdbx_description
1 polymer ?
#
loop_
_entity_poly.entity_id
_entity_poly.type
_entity_poly.pdbx_seq_one_letter_code
_entity_poly.pdbx_strand_id
1 'polypeptide(L)'
;MIMMAPRTTSTLQAWSARAAHWARILLVVAAVVMVTWAFWRVAARVWSKSVALDERTELVVMHWSGDGGPEEDAIVEDALQRFEAAHPELRVTRLNPGDAGSFYTKLQTMMAAGDPPDVFYLGSERLASFAEAGLLLPLDERLADEGTAPDFELSEFFPATVDAFRFGDGRIGQGSLWGIPKDFTTVGFYYNVDLLERAGVGRPASDWTWDDFIEAARAVGRLPDCTGAEFVSWASMIRAVLWTEGVRLVGDDWEILVEDPEVMSVLDRLRAWRHDESNTLTSGRSETANPASRFLTGTLGFAGPFGRWVVPTYRTIRDFKWDYAPLPRGESEANMIATVAWSISSQSAHPEDSWKLVSWLTGRTTQAQQARLGLAIPTNEQVARSDAFIDPDTPPSRDRDFLDPARVASVVAWPSNPKLEAILAKRLDQTLRVGDLSVAEALAQASDEWEQERSSPRIQSDAPMMPWATLSLIAVAGLLVALIFGVWLLRRSRPDSASLREERSGWLLVSPWIIGFVLFMAFPIGVSLLLSLTDWKGITSLDHARYLGTGNYEQLLSGDAVFWTSLVVTGLYAVIAVPLGQGVALVLALLMSIRIKGVAFFRAAFYLPSILAGVGLAVLFRWVFNAESGLMNAVLDPVLSLVGLSAPDWFVRDAESFGVIAFALMSLWLVGGSMMIYLAGLQNVPRSLYEAAEIDRAGPVRRFFSVTLPMISPVILFNVIMSLIGSFQVFTQAFVMTGGGPGDSTRFYVLYLYNQAFDFYEMGYASAMAWVLLLIILALTLLTLRGSSRLVYYEGLR
;
A
#
# COMPACT_ATOMS: atom_id res chain seq x y z
N MET A 1 -6.31 76.09 -39.15
CA MET A 1 -6.15 75.04 -40.16
C MET A 1 -6.35 73.70 -39.47
N ILE A 2 -7.33 72.95 -39.96
CA ILE A 2 -7.83 71.68 -39.43
C ILE A 2 -6.76 70.59 -39.65
N MET A 3 -6.50 69.74 -38.66
CA MET A 3 -5.99 68.40 -38.92
C MET A 3 -6.54 67.40 -37.90
N MET A 4 -7.33 66.46 -38.42
CA MET A 4 -7.94 65.31 -37.77
C MET A 4 -6.87 64.31 -37.30
N ALA A 5 -7.08 63.70 -36.13
CA ALA A 5 -6.47 62.44 -35.72
C ALA A 5 -7.58 61.43 -35.35
N PRO A 6 -7.46 60.13 -35.69
CA PRO A 6 -8.58 59.21 -35.69
C PRO A 6 -8.83 58.54 -34.33
N ARG A 7 -10.11 58.52 -33.93
CA ARG A 7 -10.68 57.70 -32.86
C ARG A 7 -10.80 56.24 -33.33
N THR A 8 -9.85 55.34 -33.01
CA THR A 8 -10.00 53.91 -33.33
C THR A 8 -9.52 52.91 -32.27
N THR A 9 -9.02 53.35 -31.11
CA THR A 9 -8.49 52.42 -30.08
C THR A 9 -9.48 51.99 -28.99
N SER A 10 -10.67 52.62 -28.85
CA SER A 10 -11.61 52.29 -27.76
C SER A 10 -12.54 51.11 -28.05
N THR A 11 -12.79 50.78 -29.32
CA THR A 11 -13.74 49.73 -29.70
C THR A 11 -13.13 48.33 -29.60
N LEU A 12 -11.87 48.14 -30.00
CA LEU A 12 -11.21 46.82 -29.94
C LEU A 12 -11.01 46.29 -28.49
N GLN A 13 -10.71 47.18 -27.53
CA GLN A 13 -10.66 46.82 -26.11
C GLN A 13 -12.04 46.51 -25.51
N ALA A 14 -13.10 47.20 -25.95
CA ALA A 14 -14.47 46.89 -25.53
C ALA A 14 -14.97 45.56 -26.09
N TRP A 15 -14.57 45.21 -27.32
CA TRP A 15 -14.87 43.92 -27.96
C TRP A 15 -14.11 42.76 -27.28
N SER A 16 -12.84 42.93 -26.92
CA SER A 16 -12.10 41.88 -26.18
C SER A 16 -12.61 41.68 -24.76
N ALA A 17 -13.04 42.74 -24.07
CA ALA A 17 -13.66 42.64 -22.75
C ALA A 17 -15.04 41.95 -22.79
N ARG A 18 -15.87 42.26 -23.79
CA ARG A 18 -17.16 41.56 -24.01
C ARG A 18 -16.97 40.11 -24.42
N ALA A 19 -16.01 39.82 -25.31
CA ALA A 19 -15.68 38.45 -25.70
C ALA A 19 -15.16 37.64 -24.51
N ALA A 20 -14.29 38.20 -23.68
CA ALA A 20 -13.82 37.57 -22.44
C ALA A 20 -14.94 37.37 -21.42
N HIS A 21 -15.89 38.31 -21.31
CA HIS A 21 -17.06 38.19 -20.45
C HIS A 21 -17.98 37.04 -20.91
N TRP A 22 -18.30 36.97 -22.20
CA TRP A 22 -19.08 35.86 -22.77
C TRP A 22 -18.36 34.52 -22.71
N ALA A 23 -17.04 34.49 -22.91
CA ALA A 23 -16.23 33.28 -22.75
C ALA A 23 -16.24 32.78 -21.30
N ARG A 24 -16.15 33.69 -20.31
CA ARG A 24 -16.28 33.34 -18.89
C ARG A 24 -17.67 32.82 -18.55
N ILE A 25 -18.73 33.46 -19.04
CA ILE A 25 -20.10 32.98 -18.87
C ILE A 25 -20.27 31.59 -19.49
N LEU A 26 -19.79 31.39 -20.73
CA LEU A 26 -19.82 30.08 -21.39
C LEU A 26 -19.05 29.01 -20.62
N LEU A 27 -17.87 29.34 -20.08
CA LEU A 27 -17.10 28.41 -19.24
C LEU A 27 -17.81 28.09 -17.92
N VAL A 28 -18.43 29.08 -17.27
CA VAL A 28 -19.22 28.85 -16.04
C VAL A 28 -20.46 28.01 -16.34
N VAL A 29 -21.19 28.30 -17.41
CA VAL A 29 -22.35 27.51 -17.83
C VAL A 29 -21.93 26.10 -18.22
N ALA A 30 -20.84 25.93 -18.98
CA ALA A 30 -20.31 24.63 -19.34
C ALA A 30 -19.88 23.83 -18.10
N ALA A 31 -19.23 24.46 -17.12
CA ALA A 31 -18.85 23.84 -15.86
C ALA A 31 -20.07 23.43 -15.04
N VAL A 32 -21.08 24.31 -14.89
CA VAL A 32 -22.33 24.00 -14.19
C VAL A 32 -23.07 22.87 -14.89
N VAL A 33 -23.18 22.90 -16.22
CA VAL A 33 -23.81 21.83 -17.01
C VAL A 33 -23.03 20.52 -16.86
N MET A 34 -21.69 20.52 -16.92
CA MET A 34 -20.89 19.32 -16.70
C MET A 34 -21.08 18.75 -15.29
N VAL A 35 -21.03 19.60 -14.26
CA VAL A 35 -21.18 19.18 -12.86
C VAL A 35 -22.59 18.64 -12.62
N THR A 36 -23.62 19.38 -13.03
CA THR A 36 -25.02 18.94 -12.89
C THR A 36 -25.31 17.70 -13.72
N TRP A 37 -24.75 17.58 -14.93
CA TRP A 37 -24.86 16.38 -15.76
C TRP A 37 -24.13 15.19 -15.13
N ALA A 38 -22.96 15.39 -14.52
CA ALA A 38 -22.24 14.33 -13.80
C ALA A 38 -23.05 13.85 -12.59
N PHE A 39 -23.55 14.76 -11.75
CA PHE A 39 -24.42 14.42 -10.62
C PHE A 39 -25.74 13.79 -11.07
N TRP A 40 -26.39 14.34 -12.09
CA TRP A 40 -27.59 13.75 -12.69
C TRP A 40 -27.31 12.36 -13.24
N ARG A 41 -26.18 12.14 -13.92
CA ARG A 41 -25.83 10.82 -14.47
C ARG A 41 -25.59 9.81 -13.36
N VAL A 42 -24.96 10.21 -12.25
CA VAL A 42 -24.80 9.35 -11.07
C VAL A 42 -26.16 9.10 -10.41
N ALA A 43 -26.95 10.15 -10.14
CA ALA A 43 -28.26 10.03 -9.54
C ALA A 43 -29.22 9.20 -10.41
N ALA A 44 -29.23 9.42 -11.72
CA ALA A 44 -30.01 8.66 -12.69
C ALA A 44 -29.50 7.22 -12.83
N ARG A 45 -28.21 6.94 -12.66
CA ARG A 45 -27.66 5.58 -12.61
C ARG A 45 -28.06 4.86 -11.33
N VAL A 46 -28.02 5.54 -10.19
CA VAL A 46 -28.47 5.02 -8.89
C VAL A 46 -29.98 4.81 -8.91
N TRP A 47 -30.73 5.78 -9.44
CA TRP A 47 -32.17 5.72 -9.62
C TRP A 47 -32.57 4.67 -10.66
N SER A 48 -31.81 4.52 -11.76
CA SER A 48 -32.05 3.44 -12.71
C SER A 48 -31.69 2.09 -12.12
N LYS A 49 -30.69 1.98 -11.23
CA LYS A 49 -30.45 0.76 -10.47
C LYS A 49 -31.59 0.46 -9.49
N SER A 50 -32.24 1.48 -8.92
CA SER A 50 -33.38 1.29 -8.01
C SER A 50 -34.75 1.16 -8.72
N VAL A 51 -34.85 1.55 -9.99
CA VAL A 51 -36.09 1.52 -10.79
C VAL A 51 -36.04 0.50 -11.93
N ALA A 52 -34.87 0.08 -12.39
CA ALA A 52 -34.74 -1.15 -13.16
C ALA A 52 -35.01 -2.29 -12.19
N LEU A 53 -36.28 -2.69 -12.13
CA LEU A 53 -36.69 -4.01 -11.70
C LEU A 53 -36.09 -5.00 -12.70
N ASP A 54 -34.79 -5.24 -12.64
CA ASP A 54 -34.26 -6.52 -13.10
C ASP A 54 -34.86 -7.51 -12.09
N GLU A 55 -35.82 -8.34 -12.53
CA GLU A 55 -36.45 -9.36 -11.65
C GLU A 55 -35.44 -10.42 -11.18
N ARG A 56 -34.21 -10.36 -11.67
CA ARG A 56 -33.12 -11.27 -11.37
C ARG A 56 -32.46 -10.94 -10.05
N THR A 57 -32.08 -11.97 -9.30
CA THR A 57 -31.23 -11.84 -8.12
C THR A 57 -29.83 -11.42 -8.54
N GLU A 58 -29.32 -10.31 -8.01
CA GLU A 58 -27.95 -9.83 -8.26
C GLU A 58 -27.00 -10.35 -7.17
N LEU A 59 -25.94 -11.06 -7.56
CA LEU A 59 -24.84 -11.48 -6.70
C LEU A 59 -23.61 -10.61 -6.96
N VAL A 60 -22.95 -10.12 -5.91
CA VAL A 60 -21.71 -9.37 -6.03
C VAL A 60 -20.52 -10.28 -5.75
N VAL A 61 -19.63 -10.41 -6.73
CA VAL A 61 -18.40 -11.21 -6.60
C VAL A 61 -17.17 -10.32 -6.64
N MET A 62 -16.25 -10.56 -5.70
CA MET A 62 -15.01 -9.79 -5.61
C MET A 62 -13.78 -10.69 -5.64
N HIS A 63 -12.82 -10.39 -6.51
CA HIS A 63 -11.57 -11.14 -6.60
C HIS A 63 -10.42 -10.24 -7.06
N TRP A 64 -9.22 -10.80 -7.19
CA TRP A 64 -8.05 -10.12 -7.75
C TRP A 64 -7.36 -11.01 -8.78
N SER A 65 -6.54 -10.42 -9.64
CA SER A 65 -5.83 -11.13 -10.71
C SER A 65 -4.30 -11.11 -10.58
N GLY A 66 -3.74 -10.26 -9.72
CA GLY A 66 -2.29 -10.27 -9.41
C GLY A 66 -1.40 -10.31 -10.67
N ASP A 67 -0.39 -11.20 -10.66
CA ASP A 67 0.51 -11.46 -11.80
C ASP A 67 -0.15 -12.29 -12.93
N GLY A 68 -1.33 -12.89 -12.70
CA GLY A 68 -2.16 -13.54 -13.74
C GLY A 68 -2.77 -12.55 -14.72
N GLY A 69 -2.87 -11.28 -14.32
CA GLY A 69 -3.18 -10.16 -15.21
C GLY A 69 -4.53 -10.29 -15.96
N PRO A 70 -4.63 -9.73 -17.19
CA PRO A 70 -5.86 -9.77 -17.98
C PRO A 70 -6.33 -11.18 -18.37
N GLU A 71 -5.45 -12.19 -18.32
CA GLU A 71 -5.78 -13.56 -18.71
C GLU A 71 -6.58 -14.28 -17.61
N GLU A 72 -6.18 -14.18 -16.34
CA GLU A 72 -6.99 -14.69 -15.21
C GLU A 72 -8.37 -14.00 -15.20
N ASP A 73 -8.39 -12.70 -15.48
CA ASP A 73 -9.62 -11.91 -15.61
C ASP A 73 -10.58 -12.44 -16.66
N ALA A 74 -10.06 -12.79 -17.84
CA ALA A 74 -10.86 -13.36 -18.92
C ALA A 74 -11.45 -14.73 -18.55
N ILE A 75 -10.70 -15.55 -17.80
CA ILE A 75 -11.16 -16.88 -17.36
C ILE A 75 -12.29 -16.76 -16.35
N VAL A 76 -12.13 -15.89 -15.34
CA VAL A 76 -13.19 -15.67 -14.34
C VAL A 76 -14.42 -15.06 -15.02
N GLU A 77 -14.24 -14.09 -15.92
CA GLU A 77 -15.34 -13.48 -16.67
C GLU A 77 -16.09 -14.51 -17.54
N ASP A 78 -15.39 -15.40 -18.25
CA ASP A 78 -16.00 -16.51 -19.01
C ASP A 78 -16.79 -17.45 -18.09
N ALA A 79 -16.22 -17.81 -16.93
CA ALA A 79 -16.90 -18.66 -15.96
C ALA A 79 -18.19 -18.03 -15.42
N LEU A 80 -18.18 -16.72 -15.16
CA LEU A 80 -19.35 -15.96 -14.74
C LEU A 80 -20.40 -15.86 -15.84
N GLN A 81 -20.02 -15.61 -17.09
CA GLN A 81 -20.96 -15.55 -18.22
C GLN A 81 -21.62 -16.91 -18.47
N ARG A 82 -20.86 -18.01 -18.37
CA ARG A 82 -21.41 -19.36 -18.47
C ARG A 82 -22.34 -19.68 -17.29
N PHE A 83 -22.03 -19.20 -16.10
CA PHE A 83 -22.90 -19.32 -14.93
C PHE A 83 -24.23 -18.58 -15.15
N GLU A 84 -24.22 -17.32 -15.56
CA GLU A 84 -25.44 -16.55 -15.86
C GLU A 84 -26.26 -17.17 -17.01
N ALA A 85 -25.61 -17.81 -17.98
CA ALA A 85 -26.29 -18.52 -19.05
C ALA A 85 -27.00 -19.80 -18.54
N ALA A 86 -26.43 -20.48 -17.55
CA ALA A 86 -27.02 -21.66 -16.91
C ALA A 86 -28.10 -21.29 -15.88
N HIS A 87 -27.98 -20.11 -15.26
CA HIS A 87 -28.85 -19.56 -14.24
C HIS A 87 -29.43 -18.21 -14.69
N PRO A 88 -30.37 -18.19 -15.65
CA PRO A 88 -30.90 -16.94 -16.22
C PRO A 88 -31.67 -16.07 -15.22
N GLU A 89 -32.05 -16.62 -14.07
CA GLU A 89 -32.63 -15.93 -12.92
C GLU A 89 -31.61 -15.14 -12.09
N LEU A 90 -30.31 -15.43 -12.26
CA LEU A 90 -29.22 -14.79 -11.53
C LEU A 90 -28.48 -13.79 -12.43
N ARG A 91 -27.87 -12.80 -11.80
CA ARG A 91 -26.96 -11.85 -12.42
C ARG A 91 -25.75 -11.67 -11.51
N VAL A 92 -24.54 -11.67 -12.06
CA VAL A 92 -23.31 -11.52 -11.28
C VAL A 92 -22.61 -10.20 -11.60
N THR A 93 -22.43 -9.37 -10.57
CA THR A 93 -21.63 -8.15 -10.64
C THR A 93 -20.21 -8.42 -10.13
N ARG A 94 -19.25 -8.37 -11.06
CA ARG A 94 -17.82 -8.59 -10.79
C ARG A 94 -17.12 -7.31 -10.33
N LEU A 95 -16.37 -7.40 -9.24
CA LEU A 95 -15.48 -6.36 -8.72
C LEU A 95 -14.02 -6.87 -8.70
N ASN A 96 -13.15 -6.31 -9.55
CA ASN A 96 -11.71 -6.59 -9.50
C ASN A 96 -10.91 -5.28 -9.28
N PRO A 97 -10.27 -5.11 -8.11
CA PRO A 97 -9.38 -3.97 -7.83
C PRO A 97 -7.98 -4.04 -8.45
N GLY A 98 -7.61 -5.16 -9.07
CA GLY A 98 -6.33 -5.40 -9.75
C GLY A 98 -5.39 -6.29 -8.94
N ASP A 99 -4.93 -5.80 -7.79
CA ASP A 99 -3.97 -6.49 -6.91
C ASP A 99 -4.56 -6.85 -5.54
N ALA A 100 -3.90 -7.77 -4.83
CA ALA A 100 -4.35 -8.29 -3.53
C ALA A 100 -4.39 -7.21 -2.42
N GLY A 101 -3.48 -6.23 -2.43
CA GLY A 101 -3.45 -5.17 -1.41
C GLY A 101 -4.62 -4.20 -1.56
N SER A 102 -4.84 -3.72 -2.80
CA SER A 102 -6.02 -2.92 -3.14
C SER A 102 -7.32 -3.70 -2.90
N PHE A 103 -7.29 -5.01 -3.13
CA PHE A 103 -8.41 -5.92 -2.88
C PHE A 103 -8.79 -5.94 -1.39
N TYR A 104 -7.87 -6.26 -0.49
CA TYR A 104 -8.20 -6.37 0.94
C TYR A 104 -8.63 -5.01 1.53
N THR A 105 -8.01 -3.91 1.10
CA THR A 105 -8.42 -2.55 1.51
C THR A 105 -9.87 -2.26 1.15
N LYS A 106 -10.27 -2.62 -0.08
CA LYS A 106 -11.64 -2.42 -0.55
C LYS A 106 -12.62 -3.39 0.11
N LEU A 107 -12.25 -4.66 0.26
CA LEU A 107 -13.07 -5.68 0.93
C LEU A 107 -13.36 -5.27 2.37
N GLN A 108 -12.33 -4.87 3.11
CA GLN A 108 -12.44 -4.32 4.46
C GLN A 108 -13.41 -3.14 4.52
N THR A 109 -13.28 -2.19 3.59
CA THR A 109 -14.16 -1.00 3.54
C THR A 109 -15.62 -1.36 3.26
N MET A 110 -15.87 -2.32 2.37
CA MET A 110 -17.22 -2.80 2.05
C MET A 110 -17.85 -3.56 3.22
N MET A 111 -17.08 -4.44 3.87
CA MET A 111 -17.50 -5.17 5.07
C MET A 111 -17.85 -4.22 6.23
N ALA A 112 -16.99 -3.23 6.50
CA ALA A 112 -17.25 -2.21 7.52
C ALA A 112 -18.47 -1.33 7.22
N ALA A 113 -18.78 -1.10 5.94
CA ALA A 113 -19.95 -0.36 5.51
C ALA A 113 -21.27 -1.15 5.67
N GLY A 114 -21.20 -2.47 5.93
CA GLY A 114 -22.36 -3.35 5.98
C GLY A 114 -22.94 -3.68 4.59
N ASP A 115 -22.13 -3.59 3.55
CA ASP A 115 -22.48 -3.93 2.17
C ASP A 115 -21.36 -4.78 1.53
N PRO A 116 -21.07 -5.97 2.09
CA PRO A 116 -19.99 -6.82 1.59
C PRO A 116 -20.35 -7.48 0.25
N PRO A 117 -19.36 -7.93 -0.53
CA PRO A 117 -19.63 -8.83 -1.64
C PRO A 117 -20.20 -10.16 -1.12
N ASP A 118 -21.12 -10.76 -1.88
CA ASP A 118 -21.70 -12.06 -1.56
C ASP A 118 -20.65 -13.17 -1.56
N VAL A 119 -19.79 -13.17 -2.58
CA VAL A 119 -18.71 -14.15 -2.78
C VAL A 119 -17.40 -13.43 -3.01
N PHE A 120 -16.32 -13.86 -2.35
CA PHE A 120 -15.02 -13.20 -2.50
C PHE A 120 -13.83 -14.12 -2.29
N TYR A 121 -12.67 -13.73 -2.83
CA TYR A 121 -11.42 -14.41 -2.52
C TYR A 121 -10.96 -14.17 -1.08
N LEU A 122 -10.47 -15.22 -0.43
CA LEU A 122 -9.86 -15.15 0.89
C LEU A 122 -8.59 -16.02 0.90
N GLY A 123 -7.44 -15.41 1.17
CA GLY A 123 -6.20 -16.16 1.39
C GLY A 123 -6.21 -16.89 2.74
N SER A 124 -5.54 -18.03 2.82
CA SER A 124 -5.45 -18.83 4.05
C SER A 124 -4.90 -18.03 5.24
N GLU A 125 -4.08 -17.01 4.98
CA GLU A 125 -3.50 -16.11 5.97
C GLU A 125 -4.50 -15.18 6.65
N ARG A 126 -5.68 -14.97 6.04
CA ARG A 126 -6.74 -14.10 6.58
C ARG A 126 -7.91 -14.88 7.18
N LEU A 127 -7.97 -16.19 6.97
CA LEU A 127 -9.07 -17.04 7.41
C LEU A 127 -9.41 -16.85 8.89
N ALA A 128 -8.43 -17.01 9.78
CA ALA A 128 -8.64 -16.95 11.22
C ALA A 128 -9.25 -15.61 11.65
N SER A 129 -8.72 -14.50 11.12
CA SER A 129 -9.23 -13.15 11.42
C SER A 129 -10.66 -12.90 10.94
N PHE A 130 -11.05 -13.45 9.78
CA PHE A 130 -12.40 -13.28 9.22
C PHE A 130 -13.42 -14.22 9.85
N ALA A 131 -13.01 -15.46 10.15
CA ALA A 131 -13.87 -16.46 10.79
C ALA A 131 -14.19 -16.06 12.23
N GLU A 132 -13.21 -15.63 13.03
CA GLU A 132 -13.46 -15.12 14.40
C GLU A 132 -14.31 -13.85 14.42
N ALA A 133 -14.17 -12.99 13.41
CA ALA A 133 -15.01 -11.81 13.26
C ALA A 133 -16.45 -12.13 12.81
N GLY A 134 -16.77 -13.40 12.55
CA GLY A 134 -18.11 -13.83 12.12
C GLY A 134 -18.50 -13.33 10.72
N LEU A 135 -17.51 -13.05 9.86
CA LEU A 135 -17.73 -12.45 8.54
C LEU A 135 -17.96 -13.48 7.42
N LEU A 136 -17.74 -14.77 7.71
CA LEU A 136 -17.81 -15.86 6.76
C LEU A 136 -19.03 -16.73 7.04
N LEU A 137 -19.64 -17.27 5.99
CA LEU A 137 -20.68 -18.30 6.09
C LEU A 137 -20.02 -19.69 6.16
N PRO A 138 -20.39 -20.56 7.12
CA PRO A 138 -19.89 -21.93 7.15
C PRO A 138 -20.50 -22.75 6.01
N LEU A 139 -19.71 -23.62 5.39
CA LEU A 139 -20.06 -24.30 4.13
C LEU A 139 -20.37 -25.79 4.29
N ASP A 140 -20.11 -26.41 5.45
CA ASP A 140 -20.23 -27.87 5.61
C ASP A 140 -21.64 -28.39 5.28
N GLU A 141 -22.69 -27.66 5.67
CA GLU A 141 -24.08 -28.05 5.36
C GLU A 141 -24.43 -27.90 3.88
N ARG A 142 -23.71 -27.05 3.14
CA ARG A 142 -24.05 -26.72 1.74
C ARG A 142 -23.44 -27.68 0.73
N LEU A 143 -22.47 -28.47 1.15
CA LEU A 143 -21.87 -29.53 0.32
C LEU A 143 -22.91 -30.54 -0.20
N ALA A 144 -24.06 -30.65 0.47
CA ALA A 144 -25.16 -31.54 0.09
C ALA A 144 -26.33 -30.82 -0.60
N ASP A 145 -26.23 -29.51 -0.89
CA ASP A 145 -27.32 -28.75 -1.50
C ASP A 145 -27.59 -29.20 -2.94
N GLU A 146 -28.87 -29.26 -3.32
CA GLU A 146 -29.30 -29.66 -4.68
C GLU A 146 -28.79 -28.72 -5.80
N GLY A 147 -28.42 -27.48 -5.45
CA GLY A 147 -27.88 -26.48 -6.38
C GLY A 147 -26.39 -26.61 -6.66
N THR A 148 -25.70 -27.55 -6.02
CA THR A 148 -24.26 -27.74 -6.20
C THR A 148 -23.91 -28.05 -7.66
N ALA A 149 -22.88 -27.39 -8.19
CA ALA A 149 -22.47 -27.56 -9.57
C ALA A 149 -22.17 -29.05 -9.91
N PRO A 150 -22.61 -29.55 -11.08
CA PRO A 150 -22.52 -30.98 -11.40
C PRO A 150 -21.09 -31.49 -11.58
N ASP A 151 -20.12 -30.60 -11.80
CA ASP A 151 -18.70 -30.93 -11.92
C ASP A 151 -17.87 -30.55 -10.68
N PHE A 152 -18.54 -30.31 -9.55
CA PHE A 152 -17.93 -30.08 -8.24
C PHE A 152 -18.09 -31.32 -7.35
N GLU A 153 -16.99 -31.74 -6.74
CA GLU A 153 -16.96 -32.82 -5.74
C GLU A 153 -15.78 -32.56 -4.80
N LEU A 154 -16.04 -32.22 -3.54
CA LEU A 154 -14.99 -31.83 -2.59
C LEU A 154 -14.04 -32.98 -2.27
N SER A 155 -14.51 -34.24 -2.33
CA SER A 155 -13.66 -35.41 -2.09
C SER A 155 -12.58 -35.64 -3.15
N GLU A 156 -12.66 -34.94 -4.30
CA GLU A 156 -11.62 -34.94 -5.34
C GLU A 156 -10.54 -33.88 -5.13
N PHE A 157 -10.62 -33.07 -4.08
CA PHE A 157 -9.66 -32.00 -3.81
C PHE A 157 -8.50 -32.52 -2.97
N PHE A 158 -7.32 -31.90 -3.10
CA PHE A 158 -6.21 -32.17 -2.19
C PHE A 158 -6.61 -31.86 -0.73
N PRO A 159 -6.60 -32.82 0.20
CA PRO A 159 -7.11 -32.63 1.55
C PRO A 159 -6.48 -31.44 2.28
N ALA A 160 -5.17 -31.28 2.17
CA ALA A 160 -4.44 -30.19 2.81
C ALA A 160 -4.86 -28.80 2.31
N THR A 161 -5.35 -28.68 1.07
CA THR A 161 -5.90 -27.41 0.55
C THR A 161 -7.28 -27.10 1.11
N VAL A 162 -8.09 -28.11 1.39
CA VAL A 162 -9.40 -27.97 2.03
C VAL A 162 -9.22 -27.64 3.51
N ASP A 163 -8.30 -28.34 4.19
CA ASP A 163 -7.95 -28.10 5.58
C ASP A 163 -7.42 -26.68 5.81
N ALA A 164 -6.76 -26.08 4.81
CA ALA A 164 -6.35 -24.68 4.82
C ALA A 164 -7.50 -23.69 5.09
N PHE A 165 -8.74 -24.10 4.80
CA PHE A 165 -9.97 -23.31 4.96
C PHE A 165 -10.92 -23.87 6.03
N ARG A 166 -10.44 -24.84 6.82
CA ARG A 166 -11.11 -25.25 8.06
C ARG A 166 -10.62 -24.42 9.22
N PHE A 167 -11.54 -23.87 10.01
CA PHE A 167 -11.19 -23.14 11.23
C PHE A 167 -12.13 -23.48 12.39
N GLY A 168 -11.54 -23.73 13.56
CA GLY A 168 -12.23 -24.07 14.80
C GLY A 168 -11.26 -24.07 15.98
N ASP A 169 -11.75 -23.69 17.16
CA ASP A 169 -10.96 -23.58 18.41
C ASP A 169 -9.66 -22.76 18.24
N GLY A 170 -9.72 -21.67 17.46
CA GLY A 170 -8.60 -20.75 17.24
C GLY A 170 -7.49 -21.30 16.31
N ARG A 171 -7.73 -22.42 15.60
CA ARG A 171 -6.72 -23.05 14.74
C ARG A 171 -7.26 -23.39 13.34
N ILE A 172 -6.37 -23.24 12.36
CA ILE A 172 -6.57 -23.68 10.97
C ILE A 172 -6.37 -25.19 10.87
N GLY A 173 -7.08 -25.86 9.97
CA GLY A 173 -6.98 -27.30 9.73
C GLY A 173 -8.05 -28.14 10.42
N GLN A 174 -8.92 -27.51 11.21
CA GLN A 174 -9.96 -28.21 11.98
C GLN A 174 -11.24 -27.39 12.06
N GLY A 175 -12.35 -28.01 12.46
CA GLY A 175 -13.64 -27.33 12.59
C GLY A 175 -14.38 -27.16 11.27
N SER A 176 -15.16 -26.09 11.18
CA SER A 176 -16.04 -25.83 10.04
C SER A 176 -15.25 -25.36 8.82
N LEU A 177 -15.74 -25.67 7.62
CA LEU A 177 -15.20 -25.21 6.35
C LEU A 177 -15.77 -23.82 6.03
N TRP A 178 -14.89 -22.85 5.75
CA TRP A 178 -15.30 -21.44 5.54
C TRP A 178 -15.04 -20.93 4.11
N GLY A 179 -14.40 -21.74 3.27
CA GLY A 179 -14.10 -21.41 1.89
C GLY A 179 -13.75 -22.65 1.08
N ILE A 180 -13.96 -22.59 -0.23
CA ILE A 180 -13.56 -23.65 -1.16
C ILE A 180 -12.27 -23.21 -1.88
N PRO A 181 -11.15 -23.94 -1.73
CA PRO A 181 -9.87 -23.54 -2.31
C PRO A 181 -9.94 -23.57 -3.83
N LYS A 182 -9.57 -22.46 -4.49
CA LYS A 182 -9.62 -22.31 -5.96
C LYS A 182 -8.41 -22.96 -6.63
N ASP A 183 -7.25 -22.75 -6.03
CA ASP A 183 -5.94 -23.17 -6.49
C ASP A 183 -4.96 -23.20 -5.31
N PHE A 184 -3.77 -23.73 -5.56
CA PHE A 184 -2.68 -23.68 -4.60
C PHE A 184 -1.31 -23.73 -5.28
N THR A 185 -0.24 -23.59 -4.50
CA THR A 185 1.11 -23.90 -4.96
C THR A 185 1.93 -24.48 -3.82
N THR A 186 2.84 -25.37 -4.17
CA THR A 186 4.03 -25.70 -3.36
C THR A 186 5.16 -24.75 -3.71
N VAL A 187 6.25 -24.76 -2.95
CA VAL A 187 7.39 -23.86 -3.17
C VAL A 187 8.65 -24.64 -3.55
N GLY A 188 9.57 -23.95 -4.23
CA GLY A 188 10.82 -24.51 -4.73
C GLY A 188 11.62 -23.46 -5.48
N PHE A 189 12.57 -23.90 -6.30
CA PHE A 189 13.51 -23.03 -7.00
C PHE A 189 13.34 -23.09 -8.51
N TYR A 190 13.31 -21.92 -9.14
CA TYR A 190 13.49 -21.78 -10.57
C TYR A 190 14.97 -21.71 -10.88
N TYR A 191 15.43 -22.38 -11.92
CA TYR A 191 16.85 -22.45 -12.25
C TYR A 191 17.16 -22.20 -13.72
N ASN A 192 18.32 -21.60 -13.98
CA ASN A 192 18.83 -21.30 -15.31
C ASN A 192 19.64 -22.48 -15.83
N VAL A 193 19.06 -23.22 -16.78
CA VAL A 193 19.64 -24.45 -17.34
C VAL A 193 20.99 -24.16 -18.00
N ASP A 194 21.10 -23.06 -18.74
CA ASP A 194 22.31 -22.70 -19.48
C ASP A 194 23.47 -22.36 -18.52
N LEU A 195 23.18 -21.73 -17.38
CA LEU A 195 24.20 -21.45 -16.34
C LEU A 195 24.66 -22.71 -15.61
N LEU A 196 23.74 -23.63 -15.29
CA LEU A 196 24.11 -24.90 -14.67
C LEU A 196 25.01 -25.73 -15.59
N GLU A 197 24.68 -25.82 -16.89
CA GLU A 197 25.50 -26.50 -17.89
C GLU A 197 26.90 -25.86 -18.01
N ARG A 198 26.98 -24.52 -18.02
CA ARG A 198 28.27 -23.78 -18.03
C ARG A 198 29.09 -23.99 -16.77
N ALA A 199 28.45 -24.15 -15.61
CA ALA A 199 29.09 -24.43 -14.34
C ALA A 199 29.51 -25.91 -14.19
N GLY A 200 29.13 -26.78 -15.13
CA GLY A 200 29.38 -28.23 -15.06
C GLY A 200 28.50 -28.94 -14.05
N VAL A 201 27.34 -28.37 -13.70
CA VAL A 201 26.38 -28.93 -12.74
C VAL A 201 25.21 -29.54 -13.49
N GLY A 202 24.80 -30.75 -13.10
CA GLY A 202 23.60 -31.39 -13.64
C GLY A 202 22.32 -30.66 -13.25
N ARG A 203 21.22 -30.95 -13.94
CA ARG A 203 19.90 -30.45 -13.52
C ARG A 203 19.53 -31.04 -12.15
N PRO A 204 18.87 -30.28 -11.25
CA PRO A 204 18.40 -30.82 -9.97
C PRO A 204 17.51 -32.05 -10.15
N ALA A 205 17.71 -33.05 -9.29
CA ALA A 205 16.79 -34.18 -9.16
C ALA A 205 15.55 -33.77 -8.36
N SER A 206 14.45 -34.53 -8.46
CA SER A 206 13.23 -34.23 -7.69
C SER A 206 13.41 -34.45 -6.17
N ASP A 207 14.42 -35.24 -5.77
CA ASP A 207 14.73 -35.60 -4.37
C ASP A 207 16.07 -35.01 -3.89
N TRP A 208 16.56 -33.96 -4.56
CA TRP A 208 17.76 -33.21 -4.21
C TRP A 208 17.70 -32.58 -2.80
N THR A 209 18.87 -32.36 -2.22
CA THR A 209 19.08 -31.93 -0.85
C THR A 209 19.58 -30.49 -0.75
N TRP A 210 19.55 -29.91 0.46
CA TRP A 210 20.17 -28.60 0.71
C TRP A 210 21.67 -28.57 0.36
N ASP A 211 22.37 -29.70 0.51
CA ASP A 211 23.78 -29.83 0.10
C ASP A 211 23.92 -29.76 -1.43
N ASP A 212 23.06 -30.47 -2.17
CA ASP A 212 23.04 -30.38 -3.65
C ASP A 212 22.75 -28.95 -4.13
N PHE A 213 21.79 -28.27 -3.48
CA PHE A 213 21.44 -26.89 -3.78
C PHE A 213 22.64 -25.95 -3.59
N ILE A 214 23.28 -26.00 -2.42
CA ILE A 214 24.35 -25.05 -2.12
C ILE A 214 25.62 -25.35 -2.95
N GLU A 215 25.92 -26.61 -3.24
CA GLU A 215 27.00 -26.98 -4.15
C GLU A 215 26.77 -26.44 -5.57
N ALA A 216 25.54 -26.58 -6.08
CA ALA A 216 25.15 -26.04 -7.37
C ALA A 216 25.23 -24.51 -7.41
N ALA A 217 24.71 -23.84 -6.37
CA ALA A 217 24.76 -22.38 -6.25
C ALA A 217 26.20 -21.87 -6.21
N ARG A 218 27.08 -22.50 -5.40
CA ARG A 218 28.52 -22.17 -5.35
C ARG A 218 29.21 -22.38 -6.69
N ALA A 219 28.86 -23.44 -7.43
CA ALA A 219 29.45 -23.70 -8.74
C ALA A 219 29.07 -22.62 -9.77
N VAL A 220 27.81 -22.18 -9.79
CA VAL A 220 27.36 -21.07 -10.63
C VAL A 220 27.99 -19.75 -10.18
N GLY A 221 28.09 -19.49 -8.87
CA GLY A 221 28.71 -18.28 -8.32
C GLY A 221 30.20 -18.11 -8.63
N ARG A 222 30.89 -19.18 -9.05
CA ARG A 222 32.27 -19.13 -9.58
C ARG A 222 32.36 -18.66 -11.02
N LEU A 223 31.25 -18.61 -11.77
CA LEU A 223 31.24 -18.08 -13.13
C LEU A 223 31.37 -16.54 -13.09
N PRO A 224 32.06 -15.93 -14.09
CA PRO A 224 32.14 -14.48 -14.20
C PRO A 224 30.75 -13.83 -14.31
N ASP A 225 30.54 -12.73 -13.58
CA ASP A 225 29.32 -11.90 -13.59
C ASP A 225 28.02 -12.66 -13.29
N CYS A 226 28.11 -13.80 -12.60
CA CYS A 226 26.97 -14.62 -12.19
C CYS A 226 26.86 -14.71 -10.67
N THR A 227 25.66 -15.00 -10.18
CA THR A 227 25.42 -15.31 -8.77
C THR A 227 24.69 -16.63 -8.66
N GLY A 228 25.04 -17.43 -7.66
CA GLY A 228 24.51 -18.77 -7.45
C GLY A 228 23.00 -18.79 -7.32
N ALA A 229 22.45 -18.09 -6.31
CA ALA A 229 21.02 -18.05 -6.09
C ALA A 229 20.51 -16.75 -5.46
N GLU A 230 19.27 -16.37 -5.77
CA GLU A 230 18.48 -15.47 -4.92
C GLU A 230 17.64 -16.33 -3.97
N PHE A 231 17.84 -16.18 -2.66
CA PHE A 231 17.17 -16.93 -1.60
C PHE A 231 16.22 -16.04 -0.79
N VAL A 232 14.91 -16.15 -0.95
CA VAL A 232 13.98 -15.24 -0.26
C VAL A 232 13.92 -15.45 1.25
N SER A 233 13.85 -14.36 2.00
CA SER A 233 13.81 -14.29 3.47
C SER A 233 12.39 -14.18 4.04
N TRP A 234 11.35 -14.45 3.25
CA TRP A 234 9.95 -14.29 3.70
C TRP A 234 9.63 -15.27 4.83
N ALA A 235 8.94 -14.82 5.88
CA ALA A 235 8.70 -15.62 7.09
C ALA A 235 8.07 -16.99 6.79
N SER A 236 7.02 -17.05 5.97
CA SER A 236 6.39 -18.31 5.55
C SER A 236 7.34 -19.24 4.80
N MET A 237 8.23 -18.69 3.97
CA MET A 237 9.22 -19.46 3.21
C MET A 237 10.32 -20.01 4.13
N ILE A 238 10.78 -19.21 5.09
CA ILE A 238 11.74 -19.66 6.10
C ILE A 238 11.14 -20.75 6.99
N ARG A 239 9.86 -20.63 7.35
CA ARG A 239 9.14 -21.70 8.07
C ARG A 239 9.09 -23.00 7.25
N ALA A 240 8.83 -22.92 5.94
CA ALA A 240 8.86 -24.09 5.07
C ALA A 240 10.25 -24.74 5.01
N VAL A 241 11.32 -23.93 4.95
CA VAL A 241 12.71 -24.41 4.99
C VAL A 241 13.01 -25.11 6.32
N LEU A 242 12.60 -24.53 7.45
CA LEU A 242 12.76 -25.13 8.78
C LEU A 242 12.06 -26.49 8.88
N TRP A 243 10.86 -26.64 8.29
CA TRP A 243 10.16 -27.93 8.28
C TRP A 243 10.90 -29.03 7.53
N THR A 244 11.68 -28.70 6.50
CA THR A 244 12.53 -29.69 5.81
C THR A 244 13.64 -30.23 6.71
N GLU A 245 13.99 -29.49 7.77
CA GLU A 245 14.95 -29.89 8.79
C GLU A 245 14.26 -30.44 10.05
N GLY A 246 12.94 -30.70 9.99
CA GLY A 246 12.18 -31.27 11.11
C GLY A 246 11.87 -30.29 12.25
N VAL A 247 12.23 -29.01 12.11
CA VAL A 247 12.12 -27.99 13.17
C VAL A 247 11.01 -26.97 12.90
N ARG A 248 10.50 -26.34 13.96
CA ARG A 248 9.43 -25.32 13.87
C ARG A 248 9.86 -24.05 14.59
N LEU A 249 9.60 -22.89 13.97
CA LEU A 249 9.91 -21.58 14.58
C LEU A 249 8.81 -21.09 15.53
N VAL A 250 7.56 -21.51 15.27
CA VAL A 250 6.37 -21.08 16.01
C VAL A 250 5.76 -22.32 16.64
N GLY A 251 5.56 -22.27 17.95
CA GLY A 251 4.93 -23.33 18.72
C GLY A 251 3.40 -23.32 18.61
N ASP A 252 2.78 -24.26 19.33
CA ASP A 252 1.34 -24.51 19.24
C ASP A 252 0.49 -23.40 19.89
N ASP A 253 1.04 -22.67 20.86
CA ASP A 253 0.38 -21.55 21.55
C ASP A 253 0.83 -20.19 20.98
N TRP A 254 1.30 -20.21 19.73
CA TRP A 254 1.81 -19.07 18.96
C TRP A 254 3.07 -18.41 19.55
N GLU A 255 3.78 -19.05 20.46
CA GLU A 255 5.07 -18.60 20.97
C GLU A 255 6.17 -18.76 19.91
N ILE A 256 7.15 -17.85 19.93
CA ILE A 256 8.33 -17.92 19.07
C ILE A 256 9.41 -18.73 19.81
N LEU A 257 9.89 -19.80 19.20
CA LEU A 257 10.82 -20.75 19.81
C LEU A 257 12.27 -20.27 19.69
N VAL A 258 12.63 -19.27 20.49
CA VAL A 258 13.93 -18.56 20.40
C VAL A 258 15.14 -19.33 20.96
N GLU A 259 14.93 -20.33 21.82
CA GLU A 259 16.00 -21.08 22.48
C GLU A 259 16.31 -22.43 21.82
N ASP A 260 15.60 -22.79 20.74
CA ASP A 260 15.81 -24.05 20.05
C ASP A 260 17.16 -24.06 19.29
N PRO A 261 18.15 -24.88 19.71
CA PRO A 261 19.47 -24.90 19.09
C PRO A 261 19.44 -25.33 17.62
N GLU A 262 18.46 -26.13 17.21
CA GLU A 262 18.34 -26.61 15.84
C GLU A 262 17.80 -25.50 14.93
N VAL A 263 16.81 -24.73 15.39
CA VAL A 263 16.33 -23.52 14.68
C VAL A 263 17.48 -22.54 14.47
N MET A 264 18.24 -22.25 15.53
CA MET A 264 19.40 -21.36 15.49
C MET A 264 20.43 -21.83 14.46
N SER A 265 20.77 -23.12 14.48
CA SER A 265 21.73 -23.73 13.54
C SER A 265 21.30 -23.56 12.07
N VAL A 266 20.03 -23.82 11.75
CA VAL A 266 19.51 -23.69 10.39
C VAL A 266 19.55 -22.23 9.92
N LEU A 267 19.09 -21.29 10.75
CA LEU A 267 19.08 -19.87 10.41
C LEU A 267 20.49 -19.28 10.29
N ASP A 268 21.42 -19.66 11.18
CA ASP A 268 22.83 -19.25 11.09
C ASP A 268 23.48 -19.79 9.81
N ARG A 269 23.15 -21.02 9.40
CA ARG A 269 23.60 -21.58 8.12
C ARG A 269 23.08 -20.78 6.93
N LEU A 270 21.79 -20.46 6.89
CA LEU A 270 21.20 -19.62 5.83
C LEU A 270 21.85 -18.24 5.77
N ARG A 271 22.08 -17.62 6.94
CA ARG A 271 22.77 -16.34 7.06
C ARG A 271 24.20 -16.42 6.53
N ALA A 272 24.95 -17.45 6.92
CA ALA A 272 26.33 -17.67 6.50
C ALA A 272 26.45 -17.81 4.97
N TRP A 273 25.54 -18.57 4.33
CA TRP A 273 25.52 -18.69 2.86
C TRP A 273 25.39 -17.35 2.14
N ARG A 274 24.70 -16.37 2.73
CA ARG A 274 24.53 -15.03 2.13
C ARG A 274 25.66 -14.07 2.47
N HIS A 275 26.12 -14.08 3.71
CA HIS A 275 27.00 -13.02 4.22
C HIS A 275 28.48 -13.41 4.29
N ASP A 276 28.79 -14.70 4.44
CA ASP A 276 30.16 -15.18 4.61
C ASP A 276 30.76 -15.72 3.29
N GLU A 277 29.92 -16.00 2.30
CA GLU A 277 30.31 -16.46 0.97
C GLU A 277 30.09 -15.40 -0.11
N SER A 278 31.03 -15.29 -1.05
CA SER A 278 30.90 -14.37 -2.18
C SER A 278 30.20 -15.03 -3.36
N ASN A 279 29.17 -14.36 -3.90
CA ASN A 279 28.39 -14.79 -5.07
C ASN A 279 27.68 -16.14 -4.94
N THR A 280 27.67 -16.79 -3.77
CA THR A 280 26.86 -18.00 -3.53
C THR A 280 25.39 -17.62 -3.52
N LEU A 281 25.00 -16.71 -2.62
CA LEU A 281 23.70 -16.05 -2.68
C LEU A 281 23.88 -14.59 -3.11
N THR A 282 22.79 -14.00 -3.59
CA THR A 282 22.77 -12.56 -3.89
C THR A 282 23.15 -11.75 -2.66
N SER A 283 23.84 -10.64 -2.89
CA SER A 283 24.08 -9.71 -1.79
C SER A 283 22.74 -9.19 -1.28
N GLY A 284 22.58 -9.09 0.04
CA GLY A 284 21.45 -8.39 0.63
C GLY A 284 21.38 -6.92 0.25
N ARG A 285 22.43 -6.37 -0.36
CA ARG A 285 22.69 -4.93 -0.53
C ARG A 285 21.90 -4.25 -1.66
N SER A 286 20.94 -4.94 -2.28
CA SER A 286 20.21 -4.42 -3.42
C SER A 286 18.72 -4.66 -3.24
N GLU A 287 17.96 -3.60 -2.93
CA GLU A 287 16.50 -3.64 -2.77
C GLU A 287 15.75 -3.70 -4.11
N THR A 288 16.46 -3.83 -5.23
CA THR A 288 16.04 -3.08 -6.42
C THR A 288 15.05 -3.79 -7.32
N ALA A 289 14.63 -4.99 -6.96
CA ALA A 289 13.57 -5.67 -7.68
C ALA A 289 12.95 -6.75 -6.76
N ASN A 290 11.67 -7.10 -7.01
CA ASN A 290 11.08 -8.33 -6.49
C ASN A 290 12.09 -9.48 -6.73
N PRO A 291 12.44 -10.35 -5.75
CA PRO A 291 13.38 -11.44 -5.93
C PRO A 291 13.16 -12.24 -7.23
N ALA A 292 11.89 -12.42 -7.63
CA ALA A 292 11.53 -13.06 -8.89
C ALA A 292 12.04 -12.30 -10.14
N SER A 293 11.96 -10.97 -10.14
CA SER A 293 12.38 -10.16 -11.29
C SER A 293 13.90 -10.13 -11.51
N ARG A 294 14.72 -10.45 -10.51
CA ARG A 294 16.17 -10.61 -10.73
C ARG A 294 16.48 -11.83 -11.60
N PHE A 295 15.66 -12.88 -11.56
CA PHE A 295 15.89 -14.06 -12.40
C PHE A 295 15.81 -13.74 -13.89
N LEU A 296 14.99 -12.74 -14.26
CA LEU A 296 14.81 -12.28 -15.64
C LEU A 296 16.10 -11.73 -16.28
N THR A 297 17.11 -11.35 -15.49
CA THR A 297 18.39 -10.83 -16.02
C THR A 297 19.25 -11.92 -16.65
N GLY A 298 18.97 -13.19 -16.37
CA GLY A 298 19.77 -14.33 -16.83
C GLY A 298 21.12 -14.48 -16.14
N THR A 299 21.39 -13.74 -15.05
CA THR A 299 22.66 -13.80 -14.29
C THR A 299 22.58 -14.62 -13.01
N LEU A 300 21.41 -15.18 -12.67
CA LEU A 300 21.17 -16.01 -11.50
C LEU A 300 21.05 -17.49 -11.86
N GLY A 301 21.76 -18.34 -11.11
CA GLY A 301 21.63 -19.79 -11.22
C GLY A 301 20.27 -20.28 -10.74
N PHE A 302 19.83 -19.82 -9.56
CA PHE A 302 18.56 -20.18 -8.94
C PHE A 302 17.81 -18.95 -8.41
N ALA A 303 16.49 -19.02 -8.33
CA ALA A 303 15.64 -18.04 -7.64
C ALA A 303 14.52 -18.77 -6.89
N GLY A 304 14.42 -18.55 -5.58
CA GLY A 304 13.48 -19.26 -4.71
C GLY A 304 13.79 -19.07 -3.23
N PRO A 305 13.20 -19.86 -2.31
CA PRO A 305 12.04 -20.68 -2.57
C PRO A 305 10.77 -19.82 -2.69
N PHE A 306 10.01 -19.96 -3.77
CA PHE A 306 8.68 -19.35 -3.90
C PHE A 306 7.82 -20.16 -4.88
N GLY A 307 6.52 -19.86 -4.91
CA GLY A 307 5.53 -20.64 -5.63
C GLY A 307 5.37 -20.30 -7.11
N ARG A 308 4.32 -20.84 -7.72
CA ARG A 308 4.07 -20.85 -9.16
C ARG A 308 3.59 -19.51 -9.75
N TRP A 309 3.20 -18.54 -8.92
CA TRP A 309 2.64 -17.26 -9.36
C TRP A 309 3.54 -16.44 -10.31
N VAL A 310 4.84 -16.73 -10.36
CA VAL A 310 5.79 -16.08 -11.28
C VAL A 310 5.85 -16.68 -12.69
N VAL A 311 5.32 -17.89 -12.90
CA VAL A 311 5.47 -18.66 -14.15
C VAL A 311 4.96 -17.89 -15.37
N PRO A 312 3.81 -17.20 -15.36
CA PRO A 312 3.37 -16.40 -16.50
C PRO A 312 4.42 -15.37 -16.94
N THR A 313 5.06 -14.70 -15.97
CA THR A 313 6.15 -13.76 -16.22
C THR A 313 7.40 -14.48 -16.74
N TYR A 314 7.81 -15.61 -16.17
CA TYR A 314 9.00 -16.33 -16.64
C TYR A 314 8.81 -16.96 -18.03
N ARG A 315 7.58 -17.27 -18.43
CA ARG A 315 7.24 -17.70 -19.80
C ARG A 315 7.49 -16.61 -20.83
N THR A 316 7.79 -15.36 -20.45
CA THR A 316 8.25 -14.32 -21.39
C THR A 316 9.76 -14.34 -21.64
N ILE A 317 10.54 -15.10 -20.87
CA ILE A 317 12.00 -15.23 -21.06
C ILE A 317 12.27 -15.90 -22.42
N ARG A 318 13.16 -15.28 -23.20
CA ARG A 318 13.60 -15.80 -24.52
C ARG A 318 15.12 -15.97 -24.61
N ASP A 319 15.86 -15.34 -23.70
CA ASP A 319 17.32 -15.23 -23.79
C ASP A 319 18.07 -16.43 -23.23
N PHE A 320 17.43 -17.22 -22.35
CA PHE A 320 18.02 -18.42 -21.75
C PHE A 320 16.95 -19.47 -21.43
N LYS A 321 17.40 -20.72 -21.28
CA LYS A 321 16.54 -21.83 -20.86
C LYS A 321 16.42 -21.88 -19.34
N TRP A 322 15.21 -22.14 -18.85
CA TRP A 322 14.93 -22.27 -17.42
C TRP A 322 13.94 -23.40 -17.17
N ASP A 323 13.95 -23.91 -15.93
CA ASP A 323 12.98 -24.89 -15.45
C ASP A 323 12.81 -24.75 -13.93
N TYR A 324 12.06 -25.66 -13.31
CA TYR A 324 11.75 -25.66 -11.89
C TYR A 324 12.26 -26.93 -11.18
N ALA A 325 12.65 -26.77 -9.92
CA ALA A 325 13.01 -27.85 -9.00
C ALA A 325 12.24 -27.68 -7.67
N PRO A 326 11.79 -28.78 -7.03
CA PRO A 326 11.04 -28.72 -5.78
C PRO A 326 11.91 -28.17 -4.64
N LEU A 327 11.31 -27.81 -3.50
CA LEU A 327 12.08 -27.42 -2.31
C LEU A 327 13.09 -28.54 -1.94
N PRO A 328 14.38 -28.22 -1.73
CA PRO A 328 15.36 -29.23 -1.33
C PRO A 328 14.98 -29.88 0.00
N ARG A 329 15.20 -31.19 0.13
CA ARG A 329 14.95 -31.90 1.39
C ARG A 329 16.12 -31.72 2.38
N GLY A 330 15.79 -31.66 3.66
CA GLY A 330 16.75 -31.77 4.75
C GLY A 330 16.67 -33.15 5.38
N GLU A 331 16.64 -33.20 6.71
CA GLU A 331 16.37 -34.44 7.47
C GLU A 331 14.98 -35.02 7.23
N SER A 332 14.02 -34.19 6.83
CA SER A 332 12.63 -34.56 6.55
C SER A 332 12.16 -34.07 5.17
N GLU A 333 11.22 -34.81 4.56
CA GLU A 333 10.52 -34.34 3.36
C GLU A 333 9.35 -33.44 3.79
N ALA A 334 9.43 -32.14 3.48
CA ALA A 334 8.38 -31.18 3.83
C ALA A 334 8.26 -30.09 2.76
N ASN A 335 7.08 -29.47 2.67
CA ASN A 335 6.83 -28.29 1.84
C ASN A 335 5.67 -27.49 2.46
N MET A 336 5.36 -26.33 1.89
CA MET A 336 4.21 -25.53 2.29
C MET A 336 3.14 -25.45 1.20
N ILE A 337 1.89 -25.24 1.60
CA ILE A 337 0.78 -24.87 0.72
C ILE A 337 0.49 -23.39 0.90
N ALA A 338 0.55 -22.64 -0.20
CA ALA A 338 -0.06 -21.32 -0.31
C ALA A 338 -1.31 -21.45 -1.19
N THR A 339 -2.47 -20.98 -0.70
CA THR A 339 -3.75 -21.19 -1.35
C THR A 339 -4.73 -20.05 -1.07
N VAL A 340 -5.69 -19.88 -1.97
CA VAL A 340 -6.78 -18.91 -1.90
C VAL A 340 -8.09 -19.65 -2.10
N ALA A 341 -9.13 -19.27 -1.35
CA ALA A 341 -10.47 -19.82 -1.51
C ALA A 341 -11.47 -18.79 -2.01
N TRP A 342 -12.54 -19.29 -2.64
CA TRP A 342 -13.80 -18.58 -2.70
C TRP A 342 -14.55 -18.77 -1.38
N SER A 343 -14.86 -17.68 -0.69
CA SER A 343 -15.64 -17.66 0.55
C SER A 343 -16.95 -16.89 0.35
N ILE A 344 -17.96 -17.21 1.16
CA ILE A 344 -19.27 -16.54 1.15
C ILE A 344 -19.38 -15.64 2.37
N SER A 345 -19.87 -14.42 2.19
CA SER A 345 -20.13 -13.52 3.33
C SER A 345 -21.25 -14.07 4.21
N SER A 346 -21.08 -14.01 5.53
CA SER A 346 -22.17 -14.28 6.49
C SER A 346 -23.35 -13.31 6.36
N GLN A 347 -23.13 -12.16 5.71
CA GLN A 347 -24.14 -11.13 5.48
C GLN A 347 -24.79 -11.21 4.08
N SER A 348 -24.43 -12.20 3.26
CA SER A 348 -25.06 -12.39 1.94
C SER A 348 -26.56 -12.59 2.09
N ALA A 349 -27.35 -11.84 1.31
CA ALA A 349 -28.81 -11.99 1.27
C ALA A 349 -29.26 -13.26 0.52
N HIS A 350 -28.35 -13.88 -0.24
CA HIS A 350 -28.62 -14.97 -1.16
C HIS A 350 -27.66 -16.15 -0.96
N PRO A 351 -27.55 -16.74 0.25
CA PRO A 351 -26.53 -17.74 0.57
C PRO A 351 -26.59 -19.00 -0.31
N GLU A 352 -27.79 -19.42 -0.72
CA GLU A 352 -27.98 -20.57 -1.62
C GLU A 352 -27.46 -20.28 -3.04
N ASP A 353 -27.76 -19.10 -3.59
CA ASP A 353 -27.30 -18.72 -4.93
C ASP A 353 -25.79 -18.43 -4.93
N SER A 354 -25.28 -17.85 -3.84
CA SER A 354 -23.83 -17.71 -3.59
C SER A 354 -23.13 -19.07 -3.58
N TRP A 355 -23.72 -20.10 -2.98
CA TRP A 355 -23.17 -21.46 -3.00
C TRP A 355 -23.15 -22.08 -4.40
N LYS A 356 -24.23 -21.92 -5.18
CA LYS A 356 -24.26 -22.35 -6.60
C LYS A 356 -23.09 -21.74 -7.37
N LEU A 357 -22.81 -20.45 -7.13
CA LEU A 357 -21.71 -19.75 -7.78
C LEU A 357 -20.33 -20.23 -7.32
N VAL A 358 -20.12 -20.41 -6.01
CA VAL A 358 -18.85 -20.93 -5.48
C VAL A 358 -18.53 -22.33 -5.99
N SER A 359 -19.50 -23.25 -5.94
CA SER A 359 -19.32 -24.61 -6.45
C SER A 359 -19.05 -24.61 -7.97
N TRP A 360 -19.68 -23.72 -8.74
CA TRP A 360 -19.41 -23.55 -10.18
C TRP A 360 -18.01 -23.00 -10.48
N LEU A 361 -17.57 -21.97 -9.75
CA LEU A 361 -16.25 -21.36 -9.92
C LEU A 361 -15.10 -22.31 -9.54
N THR A 362 -15.39 -23.32 -8.74
CA THR A 362 -14.44 -24.34 -8.28
C THR A 362 -14.65 -25.71 -8.93
N GLY A 363 -15.57 -25.82 -9.89
CA GLY A 363 -15.80 -27.05 -10.66
C GLY A 363 -14.61 -27.43 -11.55
N ARG A 364 -14.52 -28.71 -11.91
CA ARG A 364 -13.43 -29.27 -12.74
C ARG A 364 -13.18 -28.47 -14.01
N THR A 365 -14.23 -27.99 -14.68
CA THR A 365 -14.13 -27.25 -15.94
C THR A 365 -13.40 -25.92 -15.76
N THR A 366 -13.81 -25.14 -14.76
CA THR A 366 -13.21 -23.83 -14.47
C THR A 366 -11.78 -23.99 -13.99
N GLN A 367 -11.51 -24.96 -13.11
CA GLN A 367 -10.15 -25.26 -12.68
C GLN A 367 -9.24 -25.70 -13.84
N ALA A 368 -9.74 -26.50 -14.78
CA ALA A 368 -8.96 -26.90 -15.97
C ALA A 368 -8.63 -25.74 -16.91
N GLN A 369 -9.51 -24.73 -17.00
CA GLN A 369 -9.21 -23.50 -17.75
C GLN A 369 -8.12 -22.69 -17.04
N GLN A 370 -8.21 -22.53 -15.72
CA GLN A 370 -7.22 -21.80 -14.92
C GLN A 370 -5.84 -22.50 -14.93
N ALA A 371 -5.81 -23.84 -14.90
CA ALA A 371 -4.58 -24.63 -14.95
C ALA A 371 -3.65 -24.25 -16.11
N ARG A 372 -4.23 -23.98 -17.30
CA ARG A 372 -3.49 -23.69 -18.53
C ARG A 372 -2.73 -22.37 -18.49
N LEU A 373 -3.21 -21.40 -17.70
CA LEU A 373 -2.48 -20.15 -17.46
C LEU A 373 -1.10 -20.42 -16.84
N GLY A 374 -0.99 -21.53 -16.11
CA GLY A 374 0.23 -21.93 -15.41
C GLY A 374 0.53 -21.09 -14.17
N LEU A 375 -0.42 -20.28 -13.69
CA LEU A 375 -0.27 -19.42 -12.51
C LEU A 375 -0.19 -20.21 -11.19
N ALA A 376 -1.00 -21.28 -11.08
CA ALA A 376 -1.15 -22.07 -9.87
C ALA A 376 -1.55 -23.52 -10.20
N ILE A 377 -1.52 -24.40 -9.20
CA ILE A 377 -1.95 -25.79 -9.27
C ILE A 377 -3.45 -25.85 -8.99
N PRO A 378 -4.26 -26.54 -9.83
CA PRO A 378 -5.67 -26.82 -9.53
C PRO A 378 -5.82 -27.61 -8.23
N THR A 379 -6.80 -27.25 -7.40
CA THR A 379 -7.08 -27.97 -6.15
C THR A 379 -7.76 -29.32 -6.38
N ASN A 380 -8.43 -29.52 -7.51
CA ASN A 380 -8.96 -30.81 -7.92
C ASN A 380 -7.84 -31.73 -8.43
N GLU A 381 -7.66 -32.88 -7.78
CA GLU A 381 -6.57 -33.83 -8.08
C GLU A 381 -6.61 -34.39 -9.50
N GLN A 382 -7.81 -34.63 -10.04
CA GLN A 382 -7.95 -35.18 -11.40
C GLN A 382 -7.50 -34.14 -12.43
N VAL A 383 -7.88 -32.87 -12.23
CA VAL A 383 -7.47 -31.77 -13.10
C VAL A 383 -5.96 -31.54 -12.99
N ALA A 384 -5.40 -31.52 -11.78
CA ALA A 384 -3.97 -31.34 -11.55
C ALA A 384 -3.11 -32.46 -12.16
N ARG A 385 -3.66 -33.67 -12.33
CA ARG A 385 -2.99 -34.82 -12.96
C ARG A 385 -3.26 -34.94 -14.47
N SER A 386 -4.08 -34.06 -15.04
CA SER A 386 -4.44 -34.05 -16.46
C SER A 386 -3.48 -33.22 -17.32
N ASP A 387 -3.66 -33.28 -18.63
CA ASP A 387 -2.98 -32.44 -19.62
C ASP A 387 -3.37 -30.96 -19.53
N ALA A 388 -4.40 -30.62 -18.75
CA ALA A 388 -4.74 -29.22 -18.48
C ALA A 388 -3.67 -28.52 -17.63
N PHE A 389 -2.98 -29.28 -16.75
CA PHE A 389 -1.91 -28.76 -15.90
C PHE A 389 -0.52 -29.29 -16.29
N ILE A 390 -0.40 -30.59 -16.58
CA ILE A 390 0.88 -31.22 -16.90
C ILE A 390 1.16 -31.06 -18.39
N ASP A 391 2.03 -30.11 -18.74
CA ASP A 391 2.43 -29.83 -20.12
C ASP A 391 3.97 -29.84 -20.27
N PRO A 392 4.57 -30.97 -20.68
CA PRO A 392 6.02 -31.08 -20.83
C PRO A 392 6.59 -30.22 -21.97
N ASP A 393 5.75 -29.74 -22.88
CA ASP A 393 6.17 -28.93 -24.03
C ASP A 393 6.26 -27.44 -23.69
N THR A 394 5.72 -27.02 -22.53
CA THR A 394 5.72 -25.63 -22.08
C THR A 394 6.52 -25.47 -20.78
N PRO A 395 7.47 -24.52 -20.69
CA PRO A 395 8.17 -24.23 -19.43
C PRO A 395 7.23 -23.78 -18.29
N PRO A 396 7.46 -24.23 -17.04
CA PRO A 396 8.44 -25.24 -16.65
C PRO A 396 8.03 -26.63 -17.14
N SER A 397 8.98 -27.39 -17.73
CA SER A 397 8.69 -28.71 -18.33
C SER A 397 8.39 -29.79 -17.28
N ARG A 398 8.63 -29.45 -16.00
CA ARG A 398 8.56 -30.34 -14.84
C ARG A 398 7.39 -29.99 -13.92
N ASP A 399 6.19 -29.83 -14.47
CA ASP A 399 4.99 -29.49 -13.69
C ASP A 399 4.71 -30.45 -12.51
N ARG A 400 5.09 -31.71 -12.65
CA ARG A 400 4.98 -32.72 -11.57
C ARG A 400 5.80 -32.37 -10.34
N ASP A 401 6.90 -31.65 -10.47
CA ASP A 401 7.72 -31.25 -9.32
C ASP A 401 7.01 -30.19 -8.45
N PHE A 402 5.97 -29.52 -8.95
CA PHE A 402 5.07 -28.73 -8.11
C PHE A 402 4.03 -29.60 -7.40
N LEU A 403 3.57 -30.66 -8.07
CA LEU A 403 2.45 -31.48 -7.64
C LEU A 403 2.87 -32.52 -6.58
N ASP A 404 3.98 -33.22 -6.81
CA ASP A 404 4.42 -34.34 -5.99
C ASP A 404 4.65 -33.96 -4.51
N PRO A 405 5.19 -32.76 -4.17
CA PRO A 405 5.31 -32.33 -2.78
C PRO A 405 3.98 -32.08 -2.08
N ALA A 406 2.85 -31.94 -2.79
CA ALA A 406 1.54 -31.69 -2.19
C ALA A 406 1.11 -32.78 -1.18
N ARG A 407 1.65 -34.00 -1.32
CA ARG A 407 1.38 -35.13 -0.42
C ARG A 407 1.98 -34.96 0.99
N VAL A 408 3.05 -34.17 1.11
CA VAL A 408 3.75 -33.87 2.38
C VAL A 408 3.66 -32.40 2.77
N ALA A 409 3.06 -31.57 1.90
CA ALA A 409 2.99 -30.15 2.11
C ALA A 409 1.96 -29.81 3.21
N SER A 410 2.31 -28.86 4.06
CA SER A 410 1.46 -28.38 5.15
C SER A 410 1.07 -26.93 4.94
N VAL A 411 -0.10 -26.55 5.44
CA VAL A 411 -0.53 -25.14 5.42
C VAL A 411 0.21 -24.40 6.53
N VAL A 412 0.72 -23.21 6.22
CA VAL A 412 1.28 -22.32 7.24
C VAL A 412 0.14 -21.87 8.15
N ALA A 413 0.20 -22.22 9.44
CA ALA A 413 -0.80 -21.79 10.40
C ALA A 413 -0.62 -20.31 10.76
N TRP A 414 -1.75 -19.58 10.87
CA TRP A 414 -1.82 -18.16 11.17
C TRP A 414 -2.72 -17.90 12.39
N PRO A 415 -2.29 -17.08 13.36
CA PRO A 415 -3.20 -16.61 14.40
C PRO A 415 -4.14 -15.54 13.82
N SER A 416 -5.24 -15.31 14.53
CA SER A 416 -6.22 -14.27 14.17
C SER A 416 -5.65 -12.86 14.25
N ASN A 417 -4.58 -12.65 15.03
CA ASN A 417 -3.82 -11.41 15.04
C ASN A 417 -2.70 -11.45 13.97
N PRO A 418 -2.81 -10.70 12.87
CA PRO A 418 -1.86 -10.74 11.75
C PRO A 418 -0.45 -10.20 12.08
N LYS A 419 -0.23 -9.58 13.26
CA LYS A 419 1.06 -9.00 13.63
C LYS A 419 2.17 -10.03 13.83
N LEU A 420 1.87 -11.27 14.23
CA LEU A 420 2.91 -12.29 14.46
C LEU A 420 3.79 -12.48 13.22
N GLU A 421 3.17 -12.68 12.06
CA GLU A 421 3.95 -12.90 10.83
C GLU A 421 4.67 -11.62 10.40
N ALA A 422 4.09 -10.43 10.61
CA ALA A 422 4.78 -9.18 10.31
C ALA A 422 6.03 -8.96 11.19
N ILE A 423 5.96 -9.33 12.47
CA ILE A 423 7.11 -9.31 13.39
C ILE A 423 8.18 -10.30 12.92
N LEU A 424 7.80 -11.55 12.61
CA LEU A 424 8.72 -12.56 12.08
C LEU A 424 9.35 -12.10 10.77
N ALA A 425 8.56 -11.63 9.82
CA ALA A 425 9.04 -11.16 8.52
C ALA A 425 10.05 -10.01 8.68
N LYS A 426 9.76 -9.04 9.56
CA LYS A 426 10.66 -7.92 9.85
C LYS A 426 12.01 -8.42 10.40
N ARG A 427 12.00 -9.28 11.41
CA ARG A 427 13.22 -9.71 12.12
C ARG A 427 14.04 -10.75 11.34
N LEU A 428 13.38 -11.67 10.64
CA LEU A 428 14.04 -12.61 9.73
C LEU A 428 14.70 -11.88 8.57
N ASP A 429 14.07 -10.83 8.04
CA ASP A 429 14.66 -10.03 6.96
C ASP A 429 15.94 -9.30 7.41
N GLN A 430 15.91 -8.71 8.60
CA GLN A 430 17.08 -8.07 9.21
C GLN A 430 18.25 -9.03 9.40
N THR A 431 18.01 -10.23 9.94
CA THR A 431 19.12 -11.16 10.15
C THR A 431 19.57 -11.90 8.88
N LEU A 432 18.64 -12.37 8.05
CA LEU A 432 18.95 -13.25 6.92
C LEU A 432 19.25 -12.51 5.61
N ARG A 433 18.64 -11.35 5.38
CA ARG A 433 18.84 -10.57 4.14
C ARG A 433 19.80 -9.42 4.38
N VAL A 434 19.52 -8.57 5.37
CA VAL A 434 20.32 -7.35 5.62
C VAL A 434 21.64 -7.69 6.32
N GLY A 435 21.56 -8.58 7.31
CA GLY A 435 22.68 -9.00 8.16
C GLY A 435 23.04 -7.99 9.25
N ASP A 436 22.12 -7.08 9.63
CA ASP A 436 22.31 -6.07 10.68
C ASP A 436 22.12 -6.62 12.10
N LEU A 437 21.35 -7.70 12.25
CA LEU A 437 21.19 -8.45 13.50
C LEU A 437 21.76 -9.87 13.41
N SER A 438 22.30 -10.36 14.53
CA SER A 438 22.51 -11.81 14.69
C SER A 438 21.17 -12.54 14.77
N VAL A 439 21.17 -13.85 14.48
CA VAL A 439 19.95 -14.67 14.56
C VAL A 439 19.35 -14.62 15.97
N ALA A 440 20.21 -14.70 17.00
CA ALA A 440 19.78 -14.69 18.40
C ALA A 440 19.10 -13.36 18.77
N GLU A 441 19.68 -12.23 18.37
CA GLU A 441 19.09 -10.91 18.62
C GLU A 441 17.76 -10.73 17.87
N ALA A 442 17.69 -11.18 16.61
CA ALA A 442 16.48 -11.07 15.81
C ALA A 442 15.33 -11.89 16.39
N LEU A 443 15.59 -13.13 16.80
CA LEU A 443 14.58 -14.00 17.41
C LEU A 443 14.15 -13.50 18.80
N ALA A 444 15.10 -13.07 19.64
CA ALA A 444 14.78 -12.49 20.95
C ALA A 444 13.88 -11.25 20.82
N GLN A 445 14.23 -10.32 19.93
CA GLN A 445 13.40 -9.13 19.66
C GLN A 445 12.02 -9.51 19.11
N ALA A 446 11.95 -10.50 18.20
CA ALA A 446 10.67 -10.98 17.69
C ALA A 446 9.77 -11.52 18.80
N SER A 447 10.33 -12.33 19.71
CA SER A 447 9.62 -12.88 20.86
C SER A 447 9.16 -11.79 21.82
N ASP A 448 10.03 -10.84 22.16
CA ASP A 448 9.69 -9.73 23.06
C ASP A 448 8.55 -8.86 22.51
N GLU A 449 8.62 -8.51 21.21
CA GLU A 449 7.56 -7.75 20.54
C GLU A 449 6.23 -8.51 20.50
N TRP A 450 6.28 -9.80 20.22
CA TRP A 450 5.08 -10.62 20.16
C TRP A 450 4.44 -10.79 21.55
N GLU A 451 5.24 -11.01 22.58
CA GLU A 451 4.75 -11.11 23.95
C GLU A 451 4.20 -9.76 24.45
N GLN A 452 4.81 -8.64 24.06
CA GLN A 452 4.27 -7.31 24.32
C GLN A 452 2.90 -7.09 23.66
N GLU A 453 2.72 -7.54 22.41
CA GLU A 453 1.43 -7.45 21.73
C GLU A 453 0.38 -8.31 22.42
N ARG A 454 0.70 -9.58 22.72
CA ARG A 454 -0.20 -10.53 23.43
C ARG A 454 -0.61 -10.06 24.83
N SER A 455 0.33 -9.43 25.54
CA SER A 455 0.09 -8.89 26.88
C SER A 455 -0.58 -7.51 26.86
N SER A 456 -0.83 -6.93 25.69
CA SER A 456 -1.42 -5.60 25.59
C SER A 456 -2.83 -5.56 26.21
N PRO A 457 -3.14 -4.54 27.04
CA PRO A 457 -4.46 -4.40 27.66
C PRO A 457 -5.60 -4.34 26.64
N ARG A 458 -5.29 -3.90 25.41
CA ARG A 458 -6.24 -3.84 24.29
C ARG A 458 -6.74 -5.22 23.89
N ILE A 459 -5.85 -6.20 23.77
CA ILE A 459 -6.21 -7.58 23.39
C ILE A 459 -6.96 -8.27 24.54
N GLN A 460 -6.58 -8.00 25.79
CA GLN A 460 -7.15 -8.65 26.97
C GLN A 460 -8.45 -8.01 27.48
N SER A 461 -8.95 -6.93 26.85
CA SER A 461 -10.09 -6.17 27.38
C SER A 461 -11.46 -6.79 27.08
N ASP A 462 -12.26 -7.00 28.13
CA ASP A 462 -13.70 -7.27 28.06
C ASP A 462 -14.53 -5.97 27.93
N ALA A 463 -14.03 -5.04 27.12
CA ALA A 463 -14.62 -3.71 26.99
C ALA A 463 -16.07 -3.76 26.46
N PRO A 464 -17.00 -2.96 27.02
CA PRO A 464 -18.39 -2.93 26.57
C PRO A 464 -18.52 -2.34 25.16
N MET A 465 -19.60 -2.66 24.46
CA MET A 465 -19.89 -2.08 23.14
C MET A 465 -20.11 -0.57 23.23
N MET A 466 -19.68 0.15 22.21
CA MET A 466 -19.82 1.60 22.11
C MET A 466 -21.30 1.99 22.06
N PRO A 467 -21.78 2.94 22.90
CA PRO A 467 -23.20 3.29 22.98
C PRO A 467 -23.60 4.25 21.84
N TRP A 468 -23.55 3.78 20.59
CA TRP A 468 -23.83 4.58 19.40
C TRP A 468 -25.18 5.31 19.45
N ALA A 469 -26.24 4.66 19.94
CA ALA A 469 -27.56 5.29 20.06
C ALA A 469 -27.54 6.56 20.92
N THR A 470 -26.85 6.51 22.07
CA THR A 470 -26.70 7.66 22.97
C THR A 470 -25.86 8.75 22.32
N LEU A 471 -24.77 8.39 21.65
CA LEU A 471 -23.88 9.34 20.96
C LEU A 471 -24.60 10.02 19.79
N SER A 472 -25.36 9.27 19.00
CA SER A 472 -26.19 9.80 17.92
C SER A 472 -27.26 10.73 18.46
N LEU A 473 -27.92 10.39 19.58
CA LEU A 473 -28.90 11.27 20.22
C LEU A 473 -28.26 12.59 20.69
N ILE A 474 -27.07 12.51 21.31
CA ILE A 474 -26.31 13.70 21.73
C ILE A 474 -25.92 14.54 20.52
N ALA A 475 -25.45 13.92 19.44
CA ALA A 475 -25.07 14.63 18.21
C ALA A 475 -26.27 15.34 17.57
N VAL A 476 -27.41 14.66 17.45
CA VAL A 476 -28.66 15.26 16.92
C VAL A 476 -29.15 16.39 17.83
N ALA A 477 -29.13 16.21 19.15
CA ALA A 477 -29.49 17.26 20.09
C ALA A 477 -28.55 18.47 19.97
N GLY A 478 -27.25 18.25 19.84
CA GLY A 478 -26.25 19.30 19.61
C GLY A 478 -26.49 20.07 18.32
N LEU A 479 -26.80 19.38 17.21
CA LEU A 479 -27.16 19.99 15.93
C LEU A 479 -28.44 20.82 16.04
N LEU A 480 -29.47 20.33 16.74
CA LEU A 480 -30.70 21.08 16.98
C LEU A 480 -30.44 22.34 17.82
N VAL A 481 -29.61 22.26 18.87
CA VAL A 481 -29.21 23.41 19.68
C VAL A 481 -28.44 24.43 18.83
N ALA A 482 -27.50 23.99 17.99
CA ALA A 482 -26.76 24.87 17.09
C ALA A 482 -27.68 25.55 16.07
N LEU A 483 -28.65 24.81 15.52
CA LEU A 483 -29.66 25.35 14.61
C LEU A 483 -30.54 26.40 15.31
N ILE A 484 -31.06 26.08 16.50
CA ILE A 484 -31.87 27.02 17.30
C ILE A 484 -31.07 28.27 17.65
N PHE A 485 -29.81 28.11 18.07
CA PHE A 485 -28.92 29.22 18.40
C PHE A 485 -28.59 30.07 17.17
N GLY A 486 -28.34 29.45 16.01
CA GLY A 486 -28.15 30.16 14.74
C GLY A 486 -29.38 30.96 14.33
N VAL A 487 -30.58 30.37 14.41
CA VAL A 487 -31.86 31.07 14.17
C VAL A 487 -32.07 32.21 15.18
N TRP A 488 -31.71 31.99 16.44
CA TRP A 488 -31.80 33.02 17.48
C TRP A 488 -30.83 34.19 17.23
N LEU A 489 -29.58 33.92 16.84
CA LEU A 489 -28.61 34.95 16.45
C LEU A 489 -29.11 35.77 15.26
N LEU A 490 -29.63 35.11 14.23
CA LEU A 490 -30.23 35.77 13.06
C LEU A 490 -31.44 36.64 13.41
N ARG A 491 -32.20 36.26 14.46
CA ARG A 491 -33.35 37.03 14.96
C ARG A 491 -32.96 38.17 15.92
N ARG A 492 -31.80 38.07 16.60
CA ARG A 492 -31.32 39.08 17.56
C ARG A 492 -30.69 40.27 16.85
N SER A 493 -30.08 40.04 15.70
CA SER A 493 -29.75 41.09 14.75
C SER A 493 -31.05 41.74 14.27
N ARG A 494 -31.13 43.07 14.23
CA ARG A 494 -32.19 43.82 13.51
C ARG A 494 -31.59 44.42 12.23
N PRO A 495 -31.17 43.63 11.23
CA PRO A 495 -30.63 44.22 10.01
C PRO A 495 -31.79 44.79 9.20
N ASP A 496 -31.49 45.78 8.38
CA ASP A 496 -32.41 46.30 7.39
C ASP A 496 -32.92 45.16 6.47
N SER A 497 -34.12 45.30 5.91
CA SER A 497 -34.73 44.23 5.09
C SER A 497 -33.94 43.90 3.82
N ALA A 498 -33.06 44.83 3.40
CA ALA A 498 -32.13 44.67 2.30
C ALA A 498 -30.89 43.84 2.72
N SER A 499 -30.29 44.12 3.88
CA SER A 499 -29.11 43.38 4.34
C SER A 499 -29.46 41.94 4.76
N LEU A 500 -30.67 41.70 5.27
CA LEU A 500 -31.18 40.33 5.50
C LEU A 500 -31.34 39.52 4.20
N ARG A 501 -31.69 40.18 3.08
CA ARG A 501 -31.79 39.52 1.77
C ARG A 501 -30.41 39.19 1.22
N GLU A 502 -29.46 40.13 1.31
CA GLU A 502 -28.08 39.91 0.90
C GLU A 502 -27.40 38.82 1.72
N GLU A 503 -27.57 38.81 3.05
CA GLU A 503 -26.98 37.81 3.95
C GLU A 503 -27.57 36.41 3.69
N ARG A 504 -28.90 36.29 3.49
CA ARG A 504 -29.53 35.03 3.10
C ARG A 504 -29.03 34.52 1.75
N SER A 505 -28.90 35.41 0.77
CA SER A 505 -28.31 35.05 -0.54
C SER A 505 -26.86 34.57 -0.38
N GLY A 506 -26.06 35.20 0.48
CA GLY A 506 -24.70 34.75 0.80
C GLY A 506 -24.66 33.35 1.41
N TRP A 507 -25.47 33.07 2.44
CA TRP A 507 -25.56 31.74 3.04
C TRP A 507 -26.09 30.68 2.07
N LEU A 508 -27.06 31.01 1.21
CA LEU A 508 -27.58 30.10 0.19
C LEU A 508 -26.53 29.78 -0.90
N LEU A 509 -25.67 30.74 -1.25
CA LEU A 509 -24.59 30.52 -2.20
C LEU A 509 -23.46 29.65 -1.62
N VAL A 510 -23.17 29.79 -0.32
CA VAL A 510 -22.11 29.03 0.36
C VAL A 510 -22.61 27.67 0.90
N SER A 511 -23.93 27.49 1.06
CA SER A 511 -24.50 26.28 1.67
C SER A 511 -24.12 24.97 0.98
N PRO A 512 -23.99 24.85 -0.37
CA PRO A 512 -23.56 23.59 -0.96
C PRO A 512 -22.15 23.18 -0.52
N TRP A 513 -21.24 24.15 -0.37
CA TRP A 513 -19.89 23.89 0.14
C TRP A 513 -19.90 23.52 1.62
N ILE A 514 -20.67 24.24 2.45
CA ILE A 514 -20.78 23.93 3.89
C ILE A 514 -21.38 22.55 4.10
N ILE A 515 -22.45 22.21 3.39
CA ILE A 515 -23.10 20.91 3.48
C ILE A 515 -22.11 19.82 3.08
N GLY A 516 -21.41 20.00 1.95
CA GLY A 516 -20.38 19.08 1.51
C GLY A 516 -19.25 18.91 2.54
N PHE A 517 -18.73 20.02 3.07
CA PHE A 517 -17.71 20.02 4.11
C PHE A 517 -18.17 19.33 5.39
N VAL A 518 -19.35 19.66 5.91
CA VAL A 518 -19.85 19.08 7.15
C VAL A 518 -20.11 17.59 7.00
N LEU A 519 -20.78 17.17 5.92
CA LEU A 519 -21.18 15.77 5.73
C LEU A 519 -20.00 14.87 5.33
N PHE A 520 -19.14 15.32 4.42
CA PHE A 520 -18.10 14.48 3.84
C PHE A 520 -16.71 14.71 4.42
N MET A 521 -16.48 15.77 5.22
CA MET A 521 -15.18 16.06 5.83
C MET A 521 -15.25 16.14 7.36
N ALA A 522 -16.02 17.09 7.91
CA ALA A 522 -16.04 17.32 9.37
C ALA A 522 -16.70 16.16 10.13
N PHE A 523 -17.78 15.58 9.60
CA PHE A 523 -18.47 14.46 10.22
C PHE A 523 -17.60 13.20 10.31
N PRO A 524 -16.97 12.69 9.23
CA PRO A 524 -16.06 11.55 9.33
C PRO A 524 -14.86 11.79 10.27
N ILE A 525 -14.32 13.02 10.30
CA ILE A 525 -13.28 13.41 11.27
C ILE A 525 -13.81 13.29 12.70
N GLY A 526 -15.02 13.80 12.98
CA GLY A 526 -15.64 13.66 14.30
C GLY A 526 -15.88 12.19 14.70
N VAL A 527 -16.31 11.35 13.75
CA VAL A 527 -16.47 9.91 13.99
C VAL A 527 -15.13 9.25 14.27
N SER A 528 -14.05 9.60 13.56
CA SER A 528 -12.72 9.03 13.84
C SER A 528 -12.22 9.37 15.25
N LEU A 529 -12.61 10.53 15.81
CA LEU A 529 -12.32 10.85 17.23
C LEU A 529 -13.05 9.94 18.21
N LEU A 530 -14.27 9.52 17.89
CA LEU A 530 -14.98 8.55 18.71
C LEU A 530 -14.35 7.17 18.57
N LEU A 531 -13.97 6.79 17.35
CA LEU A 531 -13.30 5.53 17.04
C LEU A 531 -11.92 5.43 17.68
N SER A 532 -11.20 6.55 17.87
CA SER A 532 -9.92 6.55 18.58
C SER A 532 -10.01 6.07 20.02
N LEU A 533 -11.22 6.03 20.60
CA LEU A 533 -11.51 5.52 21.93
C LEU A 533 -12.01 4.06 21.93
N THR A 534 -11.90 3.35 20.80
CA THR A 534 -12.46 2.01 20.63
C THR A 534 -11.45 0.99 20.11
N ASP A 535 -11.70 -0.30 20.36
CA ASP A 535 -11.10 -1.44 19.64
C ASP A 535 -12.02 -1.81 18.47
N TRP A 536 -12.10 -0.95 17.47
CA TRP A 536 -12.79 -1.27 16.22
C TRP A 536 -11.80 -1.80 15.19
N LYS A 537 -12.08 -3.00 14.67
CA LYS A 537 -11.21 -3.67 13.70
C LYS A 537 -11.29 -3.08 12.29
N GLY A 538 -12.37 -2.37 11.98
CA GLY A 538 -12.57 -1.78 10.66
C GLY A 538 -12.90 -2.78 9.56
N ILE A 539 -13.16 -4.05 9.89
CA ILE A 539 -13.69 -5.11 9.01
C ILE A 539 -15.12 -5.51 9.39
N THR A 540 -15.58 -5.13 10.59
CA THR A 540 -16.95 -5.34 11.09
C THR A 540 -17.71 -4.03 11.10
N SER A 541 -19.04 -4.10 11.15
CA SER A 541 -19.89 -2.93 11.32
C SER A 541 -19.62 -2.21 12.66
N LEU A 542 -19.96 -0.92 12.72
CA LEU A 542 -19.62 -0.04 13.84
C LEU A 542 -20.19 -0.51 15.19
N ASP A 543 -21.32 -1.21 15.20
CA ASP A 543 -21.94 -1.78 16.40
C ASP A 543 -21.06 -2.78 17.16
N HIS A 544 -20.05 -3.36 16.50
CA HIS A 544 -19.05 -4.24 17.10
C HIS A 544 -17.85 -3.49 17.70
N ALA A 545 -17.83 -2.16 17.65
CA ALA A 545 -16.76 -1.36 18.25
C ALA A 545 -16.84 -1.41 19.79
N ARG A 546 -15.79 -1.92 20.43
CA ARG A 546 -15.66 -1.98 21.91
C ARG A 546 -15.06 -0.69 22.45
N TYR A 547 -15.63 -0.12 23.51
CA TYR A 547 -15.18 1.14 24.10
C TYR A 547 -14.01 0.94 25.09
N LEU A 548 -12.83 1.41 24.71
CA LEU A 548 -11.60 1.32 25.50
C LEU A 548 -11.30 2.58 26.33
N GLY A 549 -12.08 3.65 26.16
CA GLY A 549 -11.72 4.96 26.71
C GLY A 549 -10.38 5.44 26.12
N THR A 550 -9.40 5.73 26.97
CA THR A 550 -8.07 6.22 26.52
C THR A 550 -7.06 5.10 26.22
N GLY A 551 -7.46 3.83 26.25
CA GLY A 551 -6.54 2.68 26.13
C GLY A 551 -5.63 2.71 24.89
N ASN A 552 -6.14 3.16 23.73
CA ASN A 552 -5.31 3.33 22.53
C ASN A 552 -4.19 4.35 22.72
N TYR A 553 -4.44 5.44 23.44
CA TYR A 553 -3.43 6.48 23.71
C TYR A 553 -2.40 6.02 24.74
N GLU A 554 -2.80 5.22 25.73
CA GLU A 554 -1.88 4.60 26.68
C GLU A 554 -0.94 3.63 25.95
N GLN A 555 -1.50 2.74 25.13
CA GLN A 555 -0.71 1.84 24.29
C GLN A 555 0.27 2.58 23.39
N LEU A 556 -0.15 3.67 22.72
CA LEU A 556 0.72 4.49 21.88
C LEU A 556 1.91 5.08 22.65
N LEU A 557 1.67 5.59 23.86
CA LEU A 557 2.67 6.34 24.60
C LEU A 557 3.65 5.44 25.37
N SER A 558 3.19 4.32 25.93
CA SER A 558 4.01 3.44 26.77
C SER A 558 4.28 2.06 26.20
N GLY A 559 3.47 1.58 25.25
CA GLY A 559 3.49 0.19 24.78
C GLY A 559 3.92 0.00 23.33
N ASP A 560 4.19 1.05 22.57
CA ASP A 560 4.51 0.96 21.14
C ASP A 560 5.83 1.66 20.82
N ALA A 561 6.91 0.89 20.72
CA ALA A 561 8.22 1.41 20.34
C ALA A 561 8.27 1.87 18.87
N VAL A 562 7.54 1.19 17.98
CA VAL A 562 7.50 1.49 16.54
C VAL A 562 6.82 2.83 16.28
N PHE A 563 5.81 3.18 17.08
CA PHE A 563 5.21 4.52 17.07
C PHE A 563 6.27 5.62 17.24
N TRP A 564 7.12 5.52 18.26
CA TRP A 564 8.17 6.50 18.52
C TRP A 564 9.22 6.52 17.42
N THR A 565 9.66 5.35 16.95
CA THR A 565 10.59 5.22 15.83
C THR A 565 10.03 5.92 14.59
N SER A 566 8.75 5.70 14.25
CA SER A 566 8.13 6.30 13.08
C SER A 566 8.02 7.83 13.17
N LEU A 567 7.80 8.35 14.38
CA LEU A 567 7.78 9.79 14.64
C LEU A 567 9.19 10.40 14.50
N VAL A 568 10.23 9.71 14.97
CA VAL A 568 11.63 10.13 14.81
C VAL A 568 12.03 10.15 13.34
N VAL A 569 11.73 9.08 12.58
CA VAL A 569 11.98 9.00 11.12
C VAL A 569 11.32 10.17 10.39
N THR A 570 10.04 10.43 10.69
CA THR A 570 9.28 11.52 10.08
C THR A 570 9.80 12.90 10.49
N GLY A 571 10.17 13.07 11.77
CA GLY A 571 10.73 14.30 12.30
C GLY A 571 12.11 14.62 11.71
N LEU A 572 12.99 13.62 11.62
CA LEU A 572 14.31 13.75 10.99
C LEU A 572 14.16 14.11 9.52
N TYR A 573 13.25 13.44 8.81
CA TYR A 573 12.91 13.79 7.44
C TYR A 573 12.45 15.24 7.33
N ALA A 574 11.51 15.69 8.18
CA ALA A 574 10.99 17.06 8.14
C ALA A 574 12.10 18.10 8.39
N VAL A 575 12.98 17.86 9.37
CA VAL A 575 14.10 18.75 9.71
C VAL A 575 15.11 18.88 8.56
N ILE A 576 15.29 17.86 7.74
CA ILE A 576 16.21 17.88 6.59
C ILE A 576 15.50 18.42 5.34
N ALA A 577 14.38 17.82 4.98
CA ALA A 577 13.68 18.07 3.72
C ALA A 577 13.08 19.48 3.65
N VAL A 578 12.53 20.00 4.76
CA VAL A 578 11.89 21.32 4.74
C VAL A 578 12.92 22.43 4.48
N PRO A 579 13.99 22.62 5.26
CA PRO A 579 14.96 23.68 5.00
C PRO A 579 15.64 23.54 3.64
N LEU A 580 16.01 22.31 3.26
CA LEU A 580 16.65 22.03 1.98
C LEU A 580 15.72 22.37 0.81
N GLY A 581 14.47 21.92 0.87
CA GLY A 581 13.46 22.20 -0.14
C GLY A 581 13.15 23.69 -0.27
N GLN A 582 13.05 24.42 0.86
CA GLN A 582 12.84 25.87 0.84
C GLN A 582 14.03 26.62 0.21
N GLY A 583 15.26 26.23 0.56
CA GLY A 583 16.47 26.82 0.01
C GLY A 583 16.55 26.62 -1.50
N VAL A 584 16.38 25.39 -1.98
CA VAL A 584 16.40 25.06 -3.41
C VAL A 584 15.26 25.76 -4.15
N ALA A 585 14.03 25.74 -3.62
CA ALA A 585 12.89 26.41 -4.23
C ALA A 585 13.11 27.92 -4.38
N LEU A 586 13.67 28.59 -3.37
CA LEU A 586 13.97 30.01 -3.42
C LEU A 586 15.08 30.33 -4.43
N VAL A 587 16.15 29.54 -4.48
CA VAL A 587 17.23 29.69 -5.47
C VAL A 587 16.68 29.54 -6.88
N LEU A 588 15.88 28.50 -7.14
CA LEU A 588 15.24 28.31 -8.44
C LEU A 588 14.29 29.46 -8.78
N ALA A 589 13.51 29.96 -7.81
CA ALA A 589 12.62 31.09 -8.01
C ALA A 589 13.36 32.38 -8.37
N LEU A 590 14.51 32.64 -7.73
CA LEU A 590 15.39 33.75 -8.06
C LEU A 590 15.93 33.62 -9.49
N LEU A 591 16.39 32.42 -9.89
CA LEU A 591 16.84 32.16 -11.26
C LEU A 591 15.71 32.37 -12.28
N MET A 592 14.50 31.93 -11.95
CA MET A 592 13.31 32.07 -12.81
C MET A 592 12.71 33.49 -12.80
N SER A 593 13.18 34.38 -11.92
CA SER A 593 12.79 35.80 -11.88
C SER A 593 13.53 36.65 -12.93
N ILE A 594 14.66 36.14 -13.45
CA ILE A 594 15.51 36.82 -14.43
C ILE A 594 14.77 36.91 -15.77
N ARG A 595 14.82 38.08 -16.41
CA ARG A 595 14.15 38.33 -17.71
C ARG A 595 15.00 37.90 -18.90
N ILE A 596 15.11 36.59 -19.11
CA ILE A 596 15.70 36.02 -20.33
C ILE A 596 14.65 35.34 -21.20
N LYS A 597 14.88 35.32 -22.52
CA LYS A 597 14.01 34.61 -23.47
C LYS A 597 14.07 33.11 -23.16
N GLY A 598 12.91 32.45 -23.06
CA GLY A 598 12.81 31.01 -22.77
C GLY A 598 12.51 30.62 -21.31
N VAL A 599 12.45 31.57 -20.36
CA VAL A 599 12.14 31.29 -18.94
C VAL A 599 10.81 30.57 -18.72
N ALA A 600 9.81 30.81 -19.57
CA ALA A 600 8.53 30.11 -19.47
C ALA A 600 8.68 28.58 -19.64
N PHE A 601 9.59 28.13 -20.50
CA PHE A 601 9.89 26.71 -20.68
C PHE A 601 10.51 26.12 -19.40
N PHE A 602 11.51 26.78 -18.81
CA PHE A 602 12.13 26.32 -17.57
C PHE A 602 11.14 26.31 -16.39
N ARG A 603 10.27 27.33 -16.26
CA ARG A 603 9.20 27.33 -15.25
C ARG A 603 8.28 26.12 -15.41
N ALA A 604 7.88 25.80 -16.65
CA ALA A 604 7.07 24.62 -16.92
C ALA A 604 7.84 23.32 -16.60
N ALA A 605 9.10 23.21 -17.00
CA ALA A 605 9.93 22.04 -16.76
C ALA A 605 10.15 21.75 -15.27
N PHE A 606 10.42 22.78 -14.45
CA PHE A 606 10.59 22.63 -13.00
C PHE A 606 9.26 22.40 -12.27
N TYR A 607 8.13 22.90 -12.80
CA TYR A 607 6.81 22.69 -12.19
C TYR A 607 6.19 21.33 -12.56
N LEU A 608 6.49 20.80 -13.75
CA LEU A 608 5.91 19.56 -14.27
C LEU A 608 6.03 18.37 -13.30
N PRO A 609 7.17 18.12 -12.63
CA PRO A 609 7.28 17.07 -11.63
C PRO A 609 6.26 17.12 -10.51
N SER A 610 5.87 18.32 -10.04
CA SER A 610 4.91 18.48 -8.94
C SER A 610 3.48 18.05 -9.31
N ILE A 611 3.22 17.75 -10.58
CA ILE A 611 1.92 17.31 -11.10
C ILE A 611 1.93 15.81 -11.44
N LEU A 612 3.10 15.17 -11.48
CA LEU A 612 3.22 13.74 -11.79
C LEU A 612 2.68 12.87 -10.66
N ALA A 613 2.17 11.68 -11.01
CA ALA A 613 1.70 10.71 -10.03
C ALA A 613 2.85 10.24 -9.12
N GLY A 614 2.63 10.28 -7.79
CA GLY A 614 3.66 9.97 -6.80
C GLY A 614 4.24 8.55 -6.91
N VAL A 615 3.45 7.57 -7.36
CA VAL A 615 3.91 6.17 -7.53
C VAL A 615 4.96 6.06 -8.63
N GLY A 616 4.76 6.71 -9.79
CA GLY A 616 5.73 6.69 -10.88
C GLY A 616 7.06 7.35 -10.48
N LEU A 617 6.99 8.39 -9.64
CA LEU A 617 8.18 9.02 -9.06
C LEU A 617 8.94 8.07 -8.13
N ALA A 618 8.22 7.36 -7.24
CA ALA A 618 8.82 6.42 -6.32
C ALA A 618 9.54 5.27 -7.06
N VAL A 619 8.92 4.71 -8.11
CA VAL A 619 9.54 3.67 -8.95
C VAL A 619 10.81 4.18 -9.64
N LEU A 620 10.75 5.39 -10.21
CA LEU A 620 11.92 6.02 -10.83
C LEU A 620 13.07 6.18 -9.83
N PHE A 621 12.78 6.70 -8.64
CA PHE A 621 13.82 6.96 -7.63
C PHE A 621 14.33 5.68 -6.96
N ARG A 622 13.55 4.60 -6.91
CA ARG A 622 14.03 3.27 -6.51
C ARG A 622 15.15 2.78 -7.45
N TRP A 623 15.03 3.06 -8.75
CA TRP A 623 16.11 2.80 -9.71
C TRP A 623 17.30 3.76 -9.53
N VAL A 624 17.05 5.06 -9.32
CA VAL A 624 18.13 6.07 -9.13
C VAL A 624 19.01 5.73 -7.92
N PHE A 625 18.41 5.30 -6.81
CA PHE A 625 19.10 4.96 -5.56
C PHE A 625 19.49 3.47 -5.46
N ASN A 626 19.42 2.73 -6.56
CA ASN A 626 19.91 1.35 -6.62
C ASN A 626 21.42 1.30 -6.24
N ALA A 627 21.78 0.45 -5.28
CA ALA A 627 23.14 0.41 -4.75
C ALA A 627 24.16 -0.16 -5.75
N GLU A 628 23.75 -1.10 -6.61
CA GLU A 628 24.63 -1.82 -7.55
C GLU A 628 24.76 -1.09 -8.90
N SER A 629 23.66 -0.53 -9.41
CA SER A 629 23.59 0.03 -10.78
C SER A 629 22.84 1.37 -10.86
N GLY A 630 22.57 2.00 -9.72
CA GLY A 630 21.81 3.25 -9.67
C GLY A 630 22.60 4.46 -10.11
N LEU A 631 21.88 5.42 -10.67
CA LEU A 631 22.44 6.68 -11.15
C LEU A 631 23.15 7.48 -10.03
N MET A 632 22.64 7.42 -8.80
CA MET A 632 23.23 8.15 -7.67
C MET A 632 24.63 7.59 -7.34
N ASN A 633 24.77 6.27 -7.21
CA ASN A 633 26.05 5.64 -6.88
C ASN A 633 27.03 5.74 -8.06
N ALA A 634 26.57 5.64 -9.30
CA ALA A 634 27.40 5.88 -10.49
C ALA A 634 28.08 7.27 -10.50
N VAL A 635 27.46 8.28 -9.87
CA VAL A 635 28.04 9.62 -9.72
C VAL A 635 28.90 9.73 -8.46
N LEU A 636 28.50 9.11 -7.35
CA LEU A 636 29.18 9.24 -6.07
C LEU A 636 30.43 8.37 -5.94
N ASP A 637 30.43 7.14 -6.46
CA ASP A 637 31.54 6.19 -6.33
C ASP A 637 32.87 6.74 -6.86
N PRO A 638 32.95 7.39 -8.04
CA PRO A 638 34.20 7.98 -8.51
C PRO A 638 34.74 9.09 -7.61
N VAL A 639 33.87 9.78 -6.87
CA VAL A 639 34.24 10.87 -5.96
C VAL A 639 34.64 10.34 -4.59
N LEU A 640 33.88 9.38 -4.06
CA LEU A 640 34.10 8.80 -2.73
C LEU A 640 35.33 7.88 -2.71
N SER A 641 35.59 7.17 -3.81
CA SER A 641 36.78 6.34 -3.97
C SER A 641 38.08 7.13 -3.84
N LEU A 642 38.08 8.44 -4.16
CA LEU A 642 39.26 9.32 -3.97
C LEU A 642 39.66 9.46 -2.50
N VAL A 643 38.72 9.28 -1.58
CA VAL A 643 38.93 9.33 -0.13
C VAL A 643 38.80 7.95 0.53
N GLY A 644 38.76 6.88 -0.27
CA GLY A 644 38.67 5.50 0.21
C GLY A 644 37.28 5.11 0.75
N LEU A 645 36.23 5.88 0.43
CA LEU A 645 34.85 5.58 0.81
C LEU A 645 34.10 4.94 -0.37
N SER A 646 33.04 4.20 -0.07
CA SER A 646 32.10 3.65 -1.06
C SER A 646 30.75 4.36 -0.93
N ALA A 647 29.99 4.44 -2.01
CA ALA A 647 28.62 4.96 -1.93
C ALA A 647 27.75 4.07 -1.03
N PRO A 648 26.79 4.66 -0.30
CA PRO A 648 25.96 3.92 0.63
C PRO A 648 24.94 3.03 -0.11
N ASP A 649 24.51 2.00 0.60
CA ASP A 649 23.34 1.21 0.27
C ASP A 649 22.09 1.85 0.91
N TRP A 650 21.49 2.77 0.16
CA TRP A 650 20.52 3.75 0.63
C TRP A 650 19.29 3.18 1.34
N PHE A 651 18.82 2.01 0.91
CA PHE A 651 17.55 1.43 1.38
C PHE A 651 17.65 -0.01 1.85
N VAL A 652 18.86 -0.57 1.91
CA VAL A 652 19.08 -1.85 2.60
C VAL A 652 20.04 -1.68 3.77
N ARG A 653 21.31 -2.02 3.61
CA ARG A 653 22.20 -2.14 4.76
C ARG A 653 22.45 -0.81 5.46
N ASP A 654 22.53 0.29 4.72
CA ASP A 654 22.84 1.60 5.26
C ASP A 654 21.59 2.49 5.43
N ALA A 655 20.39 1.88 5.34
CA ALA A 655 19.10 2.57 5.35
C ALA A 655 18.82 3.36 6.63
N GLU A 656 19.27 2.86 7.79
CA GLU A 656 19.11 3.56 9.07
C GLU A 656 19.79 4.95 9.04
N SER A 657 20.94 5.06 8.37
CA SER A 657 21.70 6.30 8.27
C SER A 657 21.32 7.14 7.05
N PHE A 658 21.05 6.52 5.90
CA PHE A 658 20.91 7.20 4.61
C PHE A 658 19.51 7.16 4.01
N GLY A 659 18.60 6.31 4.50
CA GLY A 659 17.26 6.16 3.93
C GLY A 659 16.46 7.46 3.99
N VAL A 660 16.39 8.09 5.18
CA VAL A 660 15.72 9.38 5.36
C VAL A 660 16.34 10.48 4.48
N ILE A 661 17.67 10.45 4.30
CA ILE A 661 18.38 11.41 3.45
C ILE A 661 18.00 11.19 1.98
N ALA A 662 17.93 9.93 1.51
CA ALA A 662 17.49 9.61 0.15
C ALA A 662 16.06 10.14 -0.11
N PHE A 663 15.14 9.93 0.84
CA PHE A 663 13.79 10.50 0.75
C PHE A 663 13.81 12.04 0.70
N ALA A 664 14.65 12.69 1.50
CA ALA A 664 14.78 14.15 1.49
C ALA A 664 15.37 14.67 0.17
N LEU A 665 16.38 14.01 -0.40
CA LEU A 665 16.95 14.35 -1.69
C LEU A 665 15.94 14.17 -2.84
N MET A 666 15.19 13.07 -2.83
CA MET A 666 14.10 12.85 -3.78
C MET A 666 13.02 13.94 -3.69
N SER A 667 12.72 14.44 -2.48
CA SER A 667 11.72 15.52 -2.30
C SER A 667 12.07 16.79 -3.07
N LEU A 668 13.36 17.02 -3.38
CA LEU A 668 13.81 18.14 -4.18
C LEU A 668 13.29 18.11 -5.61
N TRP A 669 12.90 16.94 -6.11
CA TRP A 669 12.26 16.80 -7.42
C TRP A 669 10.88 17.48 -7.46
N LEU A 670 10.23 17.67 -6.31
CA LEU A 670 8.87 18.20 -6.19
C LEU A 670 8.82 19.70 -5.82
N VAL A 671 9.96 20.38 -5.70
CA VAL A 671 10.03 21.80 -5.23
C VAL A 671 9.46 22.82 -6.22
N GLY A 672 9.11 22.40 -7.44
CA GLY A 672 8.53 23.24 -8.48
C GLY A 672 7.31 24.05 -8.02
N GLY A 673 6.42 23.43 -7.24
CA GLY A 673 5.28 24.12 -6.63
C GLY A 673 5.70 25.27 -5.71
N SER A 674 6.57 24.99 -4.73
CA SER A 674 7.10 26.00 -3.80
C SER A 674 7.88 27.10 -4.51
N MET A 675 8.64 26.74 -5.56
CA MET A 675 9.35 27.68 -6.43
C MET A 675 8.38 28.66 -7.10
N MET A 676 7.26 28.17 -7.64
CA MET A 676 6.25 29.03 -8.28
C MET A 676 5.61 30.00 -7.28
N ILE A 677 5.37 29.57 -6.05
CA ILE A 677 4.85 30.42 -4.98
C ILE A 677 5.88 31.51 -4.62
N TYR A 678 7.15 31.14 -4.46
CA TYR A 678 8.23 32.11 -4.23
C TYR A 678 8.38 33.10 -5.37
N LEU A 679 8.31 32.62 -6.61
CA LEU A 679 8.41 33.46 -7.80
C LEU A 679 7.27 34.49 -7.86
N ALA A 680 6.04 34.10 -7.49
CA ALA A 680 4.93 35.04 -7.38
C ALA A 680 5.19 36.09 -6.29
N GLY A 681 5.71 35.68 -5.13
CA GLY A 681 6.13 36.59 -4.06
C GLY A 681 7.20 37.59 -4.51
N LEU A 682 8.25 37.11 -5.18
CA LEU A 682 9.34 37.92 -5.71
C LEU A 682 8.84 38.94 -6.75
N GLN A 683 7.85 38.59 -7.56
CA GLN A 683 7.27 39.49 -8.56
C GLN A 683 6.43 40.62 -7.96
N ASN A 684 5.94 40.44 -6.73
CA ASN A 684 5.16 41.45 -6.01
C ASN A 684 6.03 42.48 -5.29
N VAL A 685 7.35 42.29 -5.20
CA VAL A 685 8.24 43.27 -4.54
C VAL A 685 8.29 44.56 -5.38
N PRO A 686 7.93 45.73 -4.81
CA PRO A 686 7.93 47.00 -5.54
C PRO A 686 9.31 47.35 -6.09
N ARG A 687 9.38 47.76 -7.38
CA ARG A 687 10.65 48.15 -8.01
C ARG A 687 11.30 49.38 -7.37
N SER A 688 10.48 50.28 -6.81
CA SER A 688 10.95 51.48 -6.12
C SER A 688 11.92 51.16 -4.98
N LEU A 689 11.73 50.05 -4.26
CA LEU A 689 12.65 49.64 -3.19
C LEU A 689 14.02 49.20 -3.73
N TYR A 690 14.05 48.56 -4.90
CA TYR A 690 15.30 48.17 -5.56
C TYR A 690 16.05 49.39 -6.12
N GLU A 691 15.33 50.35 -6.69
CA GLU A 691 15.89 51.61 -7.21
C GLU A 691 16.48 52.45 -6.08
N ALA A 692 15.77 52.59 -4.95
CA ALA A 692 16.26 53.28 -3.77
C ALA A 692 17.56 52.65 -3.22
N ALA A 693 17.59 51.32 -3.10
CA ALA A 693 18.79 50.62 -2.65
C ALA A 693 19.97 50.75 -3.63
N GLU A 694 19.71 50.88 -4.93
CA GLU A 694 20.75 51.10 -5.95
C GLU A 694 21.33 52.51 -5.90
N ILE A 695 20.50 53.52 -5.61
CA ILE A 695 20.94 54.89 -5.32
C ILE A 695 21.88 54.90 -4.09
N ASP A 696 21.57 54.12 -3.07
CA ASP A 696 22.41 53.92 -1.87
C ASP A 696 23.65 53.02 -2.12
N ARG A 697 23.92 52.64 -3.37
CA ARG A 697 25.02 51.75 -3.78
C ARG A 697 25.01 50.39 -3.08
N ALA A 698 23.85 49.88 -2.71
CA ALA A 698 23.73 48.53 -2.16
C ALA A 698 23.98 47.48 -3.27
N GLY A 699 25.01 46.66 -3.08
CA GLY A 699 25.30 45.53 -3.97
C GLY A 699 24.19 44.47 -4.00
N PRO A 700 24.20 43.52 -4.96
CA PRO A 700 23.16 42.50 -5.12
C PRO A 700 22.88 41.67 -3.87
N VAL A 701 23.93 41.28 -3.14
CA VAL A 701 23.81 40.51 -1.88
C VAL A 701 23.08 41.34 -0.81
N ARG A 702 23.45 42.61 -0.64
CA ARG A 702 22.81 43.51 0.33
C ARG A 702 21.35 43.78 -0.05
N ARG A 703 21.04 43.96 -1.34
CA ARG A 703 19.66 44.09 -1.83
C ARG A 703 18.82 42.82 -1.59
N PHE A 704 19.42 41.63 -1.71
CA PHE A 704 18.74 40.39 -1.39
C PHE A 704 18.37 40.32 0.09
N PHE A 705 19.33 40.44 1.00
CA PHE A 705 19.08 40.27 2.44
C PHE A 705 18.31 41.44 3.07
N SER A 706 18.45 42.67 2.57
CA SER A 706 17.83 43.86 3.18
C SER A 706 16.51 44.30 2.54
N VAL A 707 16.23 43.89 1.29
CA VAL A 707 14.99 44.27 0.58
C VAL A 707 14.18 43.04 0.20
N THR A 708 14.78 42.11 -0.54
CA THR A 708 14.04 40.99 -1.13
C THR A 708 13.54 40.02 -0.07
N LEU A 709 14.45 39.50 0.77
CA LEU A 709 14.16 38.48 1.76
C LEU A 709 13.13 38.94 2.81
N PRO A 710 13.21 40.18 3.35
CA PRO A 710 12.16 40.69 4.24
C PRO A 710 10.80 40.82 3.53
N MET A 711 10.76 41.33 2.30
CA MET A 711 9.49 41.55 1.57
C MET A 711 8.77 40.25 1.22
N ILE A 712 9.50 39.16 0.96
CA ILE A 712 8.89 37.84 0.69
C ILE A 712 8.68 37.00 1.95
N SER A 713 9.00 37.50 3.14
CA SER A 713 8.87 36.75 4.39
C SER A 713 7.47 36.18 4.68
N PRO A 714 6.33 36.82 4.29
CA PRO A 714 5.02 36.17 4.43
C PRO A 714 4.87 34.94 3.53
N VAL A 715 5.50 34.97 2.35
CA VAL A 715 5.49 33.86 1.39
C VAL A 715 6.41 32.74 1.86
N ILE A 716 7.56 33.06 2.46
CA ILE A 716 8.43 32.07 3.14
C ILE A 716 7.65 31.38 4.25
N LEU A 717 6.99 32.14 5.12
CA LEU A 717 6.18 31.57 6.20
C LEU A 717 5.11 30.60 5.68
N PHE A 718 4.36 31.02 4.66
CA PHE A 718 3.35 30.18 4.04
C PHE A 718 3.95 28.88 3.48
N ASN A 719 5.03 28.98 2.69
CA ASN A 719 5.69 27.81 2.12
C ASN A 719 6.28 26.89 3.20
N VAL A 720 6.86 27.44 4.26
CA VAL A 720 7.38 26.65 5.40
C VAL A 720 6.24 25.89 6.08
N ILE A 721 5.12 26.54 6.36
CA ILE A 721 3.95 25.88 6.98
C ILE A 721 3.44 24.76 6.06
N MET A 722 3.26 25.03 4.76
CA MET A 722 2.78 24.03 3.82
C MET A 722 3.74 22.85 3.67
N SER A 723 5.05 23.10 3.60
CA SER A 723 6.05 22.04 3.53
C SER A 723 6.17 21.26 4.83
N LEU A 724 5.99 21.91 5.99
CA LEU A 724 5.96 21.24 7.29
C LEU A 724 4.75 20.31 7.42
N ILE A 725 3.56 20.76 7.02
CA ILE A 725 2.38 19.89 6.98
C ILE A 725 2.64 18.71 6.03
N GLY A 726 3.12 18.99 4.82
CA GLY A 726 3.40 17.97 3.81
C GLY A 726 4.46 16.95 4.24
N SER A 727 5.49 17.38 4.97
CA SER A 727 6.57 16.47 5.40
C SER A 727 6.12 15.43 6.42
N PHE A 728 5.12 15.76 7.24
CA PHE A 728 4.50 14.83 8.17
C PHE A 728 3.44 13.94 7.51
N GLN A 729 3.11 14.17 6.24
CA GLN A 729 2.13 13.42 5.46
C GLN A 729 2.75 12.51 4.38
N VAL A 730 4.07 12.26 4.45
CA VAL A 730 4.75 11.37 3.51
C VAL A 730 4.26 9.93 3.69
N PHE A 731 3.69 9.37 2.63
CA PHE A 731 3.13 8.02 2.60
C PHE A 731 3.55 7.27 1.33
N THR A 732 3.13 7.76 0.16
CA THR A 732 3.27 7.03 -1.11
C THR A 732 4.69 6.59 -1.38
N GLN A 733 5.67 7.46 -1.13
CA GLN A 733 7.05 7.13 -1.42
C GLN A 733 7.60 6.07 -0.46
N ALA A 734 7.31 6.18 0.83
CA ALA A 734 7.72 5.19 1.83
C ALA A 734 7.06 3.82 1.54
N PHE A 735 5.76 3.83 1.22
CA PHE A 735 5.01 2.63 0.89
C PHE A 735 5.56 1.91 -0.35
N VAL A 736 5.82 2.64 -1.44
CA VAL A 736 6.23 2.05 -2.72
C VAL A 736 7.72 1.68 -2.78
N MET A 737 8.59 2.46 -2.14
CA MET A 737 10.03 2.26 -2.24
C MET A 737 10.52 1.17 -1.30
N THR A 738 10.15 1.25 -0.01
CA THR A 738 10.76 0.44 1.06
C THR A 738 9.77 -0.34 1.91
N GLY A 739 8.47 -0.03 1.84
CA GLY A 739 7.47 -0.61 2.75
C GLY A 739 7.75 -0.32 4.24
N GLY A 740 8.60 0.66 4.54
CA GLY A 740 9.02 1.05 5.89
C GLY A 740 10.29 0.35 6.40
N GLY A 741 10.87 -0.57 5.63
CA GLY A 741 12.04 -1.35 6.00
C GLY A 741 13.40 -0.76 5.61
N PRO A 742 14.49 -1.51 5.85
CA PRO A 742 14.54 -2.71 6.70
C PRO A 742 14.28 -2.38 8.17
N GLY A 743 13.72 -3.34 8.90
CA GLY A 743 13.22 -3.10 10.25
C GLY A 743 12.13 -2.00 10.22
N ASP A 744 12.42 -0.89 10.90
CA ASP A 744 11.59 0.32 10.93
C ASP A 744 12.36 1.58 10.49
N SER A 745 13.52 1.42 9.85
CA SER A 745 14.46 2.50 9.46
C SER A 745 13.86 3.56 8.54
N THR A 746 12.86 3.19 7.73
CA THR A 746 12.14 4.11 6.85
C THR A 746 10.63 4.10 7.11
N ARG A 747 10.21 3.66 8.30
CA ARG A 747 8.81 3.57 8.71
C ARG A 747 8.27 4.97 9.00
N PHE A 748 7.82 5.69 7.99
CA PHE A 748 7.17 6.98 8.18
C PHE A 748 5.86 6.85 8.98
N TYR A 749 5.51 7.89 9.74
CA TYR A 749 4.37 7.87 10.66
C TYR A 749 3.05 7.51 9.96
N VAL A 750 2.78 8.12 8.80
CA VAL A 750 1.55 7.85 8.05
C VAL A 750 1.55 6.46 7.43
N LEU A 751 2.71 5.94 7.05
CA LEU A 751 2.84 4.54 6.62
C LEU A 751 2.52 3.59 7.78
N TYR A 752 3.07 3.84 8.96
CA TYR A 752 2.77 3.04 10.14
C TYR A 752 1.29 3.08 10.51
N LEU A 753 0.67 4.26 10.47
CA LEU A 753 -0.77 4.44 10.67
C LEU A 753 -1.58 3.60 9.66
N TYR A 754 -1.18 3.62 8.40
CA TYR A 754 -1.81 2.80 7.36
C TYR A 754 -1.68 1.30 7.66
N ASN A 755 -0.50 0.82 8.04
CA ASN A 755 -0.28 -0.58 8.40
C ASN A 755 -1.21 -1.00 9.55
N GLN A 756 -1.33 -0.17 10.59
CA GLN A 756 -2.25 -0.43 11.70
C GLN A 756 -3.71 -0.49 11.25
N ALA A 757 -4.15 0.40 10.35
CA ALA A 757 -5.54 0.44 9.89
C ALA A 757 -5.93 -0.74 8.98
N PHE A 758 -5.08 -1.07 8.02
CA PHE A 758 -5.44 -1.95 6.89
C PHE A 758 -4.74 -3.31 6.90
N ASP A 759 -3.50 -3.40 7.40
CA ASP A 759 -2.79 -4.68 7.46
C ASP A 759 -3.13 -5.44 8.75
N PHE A 760 -3.26 -4.70 9.86
CA PHE A 760 -3.44 -5.25 11.20
C PHE A 760 -4.87 -5.16 11.75
N TYR A 761 -5.80 -4.56 11.01
CA TYR A 761 -7.20 -4.39 11.42
C TYR A 761 -7.33 -3.68 12.77
N GLU A 762 -6.60 -2.58 12.97
CA GLU A 762 -6.61 -1.77 14.20
C GLU A 762 -7.11 -0.36 13.92
N MET A 763 -8.26 -0.25 13.25
CA MET A 763 -8.81 1.03 12.79
C MET A 763 -9.03 2.05 13.94
N GLY A 764 -9.44 1.58 15.12
CA GLY A 764 -9.53 2.42 16.31
C GLY A 764 -8.17 2.95 16.78
N TYR A 765 -7.14 2.10 16.78
CA TYR A 765 -5.77 2.49 17.13
C TYR A 765 -5.17 3.46 16.11
N ALA A 766 -5.34 3.19 14.82
CA ALA A 766 -4.92 4.08 13.73
C ALA A 766 -5.66 5.44 13.79
N SER A 767 -6.92 5.46 14.23
CA SER A 767 -7.65 6.70 14.46
C SER A 767 -7.03 7.53 15.60
N ALA A 768 -6.58 6.90 16.69
CA ALA A 768 -5.83 7.58 17.75
C ALA A 768 -4.52 8.18 17.23
N MET A 769 -3.77 7.44 16.40
CA MET A 769 -2.58 7.96 15.73
C MET A 769 -2.89 9.18 14.86
N ALA A 770 -3.97 9.16 14.07
CA ALA A 770 -4.36 10.29 13.22
C ALA A 770 -4.58 11.58 14.05
N TRP A 771 -5.22 11.46 15.22
CA TRP A 771 -5.45 12.59 16.12
C TRP A 771 -4.18 13.09 16.80
N VAL A 772 -3.26 12.20 17.19
CA VAL A 772 -1.95 12.60 17.70
C VAL A 772 -1.17 13.37 16.64
N LEU A 773 -1.16 12.87 15.40
CA LEU A 773 -0.50 13.56 14.28
C LEU A 773 -1.11 14.94 14.02
N LEU A 774 -2.44 15.07 14.06
CA LEU A 774 -3.12 16.36 13.95
C LEU A 774 -2.64 17.34 15.03
N LEU A 775 -2.57 16.89 16.29
CA LEU A 775 -2.11 17.72 17.41
C LEU A 775 -0.64 18.13 17.25
N ILE A 776 0.22 17.23 16.77
CA ILE A 776 1.63 17.53 16.50
C ILE A 776 1.74 18.59 15.40
N ILE A 777 1.08 18.39 14.27
CA ILE A 777 1.10 19.34 13.13
C ILE A 777 0.53 20.69 13.56
N LEU A 778 -0.57 20.70 14.32
CA LEU A 778 -1.17 21.92 14.86
C LEU A 778 -0.22 22.64 15.81
N ALA A 779 0.40 21.93 16.75
CA ALA A 779 1.38 22.51 17.67
C ALA A 779 2.55 23.12 16.92
N LEU A 780 3.14 22.39 15.97
CA LEU A 780 4.25 22.89 15.14
C LEU A 780 3.85 24.10 14.28
N THR A 781 2.64 24.09 13.72
CA THR A 781 2.09 25.22 12.95
C THR A 781 1.91 26.45 13.85
N LEU A 782 1.32 26.28 15.04
CA LEU A 782 1.16 27.36 16.01
C LEU A 782 2.50 27.91 16.50
N LEU A 783 3.49 27.04 16.74
CA LEU A 783 4.86 27.44 17.09
C LEU A 783 5.50 28.25 15.96
N THR A 784 5.33 27.82 14.71
CA THR A 784 5.85 28.51 13.53
C THR A 784 5.20 29.90 13.36
N LEU A 785 3.88 29.98 13.47
CA LEU A 785 3.12 31.25 13.42
C LEU A 785 3.47 32.18 14.59
N ARG A 786 3.69 31.63 15.78
CA ARG A 786 4.08 32.43 16.95
C ARG A 786 5.51 32.96 16.83
N GLY A 787 6.44 32.17 16.28
CA GLY A 787 7.80 32.61 15.99
C GLY A 787 7.87 33.66 14.87
N SER A 788 6.96 33.57 13.89
CA SER A 788 6.95 34.45 12.72
C SER A 788 6.56 35.89 13.02
N SER A 789 5.89 36.16 14.15
CA SER A 789 5.45 37.51 14.53
C SER A 789 6.61 38.52 14.69
N ARG A 790 7.85 38.03 14.82
CA ARG A 790 9.08 38.85 14.89
C ARG A 790 9.88 38.89 13.58
N LEU A 791 9.60 37.97 12.66
CA LEU A 791 10.42 37.71 11.45
C LEU A 791 9.72 38.09 10.16
N VAL A 792 8.39 38.28 10.18
CA VAL A 792 7.59 38.55 8.98
C VAL A 792 7.25 40.03 8.86
N TYR A 793 7.59 40.59 7.70
CA TYR A 793 7.26 41.96 7.32
C TYR A 793 5.98 41.97 6.48
N TYR A 794 4.96 42.68 6.97
CA TYR A 794 3.72 42.95 6.24
C TYR A 794 3.68 44.41 5.82
N GLU A 795 3.78 44.67 4.52
CA GLU A 795 3.74 46.03 3.95
C GLU A 795 2.42 46.76 4.28
N GLY A 796 1.30 46.04 4.39
CA GLY A 796 -0.04 46.62 4.60
C GLY A 796 -0.49 46.81 6.06
N LEU A 797 0.35 46.51 7.06
CA LEU A 797 -0.01 46.58 8.48
C LEU A 797 0.73 47.68 9.27
N ARG A 798 1.47 48.57 8.60
CA ARG A 798 2.09 49.75 9.21
C ARG A 798 1.83 51.03 8.45
#